data_AF-A0A6P8VJM0-F1
#
_entry.id   AF-A0A6P8VJM0-F1
#
_cell.length_a   1.000
_cell.length_b   1.000
_cell.length_c   1.000
_cell.angle_alpha   90.00
_cell.angle_beta   90.00
_cell.angle_gamma   90.00
#
_symmetry.space_group_name_H-M   'P 1'
#
loop_
_entity.id
_entity.type
_entity.pdbx_description
1 polymer ?
#
loop_
_entity_poly.entity_id
_entity_poly.type
_entity_poly.pdbx_seq_one_letter_code
_entity_poly.pdbx_strand_id
1 'polypeptide(L)'
;MVMKSAIEDDDAGWGLGIPEKMKNNANWVDITHEFKGACKGTSSAGNCLCVLYAVVKGTDLSTCFIYAELNLGELLHDKLFGLFEAMSAIEMMDPKMDAGMIGNQVNRKVLNFEQAIKEGAIKVKDLSLPELIGIIDTSFCCLITWLEGHSLAQTVFTCLYVHNPDLIEEPALKAFALGILKVCDIAREKVNKAAVFEEEDFQAMTYGFKMANNVTDLRVTGMLKDVEDELQRKVKSTRTRQGEQRDPEVEREHQQYLALFNRIKFTRLLLTALITFTKKETSSVGEAQKLVVQAADLLSAIHSSIQHGIQSQNDTTKGDHPIMMGFEPLVNQRLLPPTFPRYAKIIKREDMVAYFSKLIDRIKTVCDVISTTNLHGILDFFCEFSEQSPCVLSRSLLQTTFLIDNKKVFGTHLMQDMIKDALRYFVSPPVLSYKCCLFNNHQAKDYIDSFVTHCSRPFCSLIQIHGHNRARQRDKLGHILEEFATLQDEAEKVDAALHSLLMKLEPQRQHLACLGTWILYHNLRIMVQYLLSGFELELYSMHEYYYIYWYLSEFLYAWLMSTLSRADSSQMAEERLLEEQVKGRSSKKIKKKKKVLFSSAVRPLSKEITMSQAYQNMCAGMYKTMVALDMDGKVQKPQFELDSEQVRYEHRFAPFNSVVTPPPVHYIQFKEMSDLKKYNPPPGSTDLYMAASKHFQQAKLILENVPSPDPEVIRILKVAKPNIVVTKLLAGGHKKDAKVLPEFDFSAHKYFPVVKII
;
A
#
# COMPACT_ATOMS: atom_id res chain seq x y z
N MET A 1 -14.65 -10.59 30.80
CA MET A 1 -15.16 -11.89 30.31
C MET A 1 -16.40 -11.62 29.46
N VAL A 2 -16.24 -11.54 28.14
CA VAL A 2 -17.37 -11.48 27.19
C VAL A 2 -17.70 -12.94 26.85
N MET A 3 -18.85 -13.44 27.29
CA MET A 3 -19.30 -14.76 26.87
C MET A 3 -19.71 -14.70 25.39
N LYS A 4 -18.95 -15.37 24.54
CA LYS A 4 -19.33 -15.72 23.17
C LYS A 4 -20.12 -17.03 23.27
N SER A 5 -21.45 -16.96 23.18
CA SER A 5 -22.25 -18.17 22.99
C SER A 5 -22.14 -18.58 21.51
N ALA A 6 -21.51 -19.71 21.24
CA ALA A 6 -21.73 -20.44 20.01
C ALA A 6 -23.15 -21.01 20.07
N ILE A 7 -24.02 -20.55 19.17
CA ILE A 7 -25.27 -21.24 18.85
C ILE A 7 -25.19 -21.51 17.36
N GLU A 8 -25.38 -22.79 17.02
CA GLU A 8 -25.41 -23.31 15.66
C GLU A 8 -26.52 -22.64 14.83
N ASP A 9 -26.27 -22.54 13.52
CA ASP A 9 -27.17 -22.02 12.51
C ASP A 9 -28.57 -22.64 12.62
N ASP A 10 -29.59 -21.81 12.87
CA ASP A 10 -30.95 -22.09 12.45
C ASP A 10 -31.70 -20.78 12.12
N ASP A 11 -32.35 -20.80 10.97
CA ASP A 11 -33.17 -19.76 10.35
C ASP A 11 -34.29 -19.25 11.29
N ALA A 12 -34.17 -18.04 11.84
CA ALA A 12 -35.33 -17.26 12.29
C ALA A 12 -35.00 -15.76 12.41
N GLY A 13 -35.76 -14.94 11.68
CA GLY A 13 -35.64 -13.48 11.67
C GLY A 13 -35.96 -12.86 13.04
N TRP A 14 -35.07 -11.98 13.50
CA TRP A 14 -35.23 -11.25 14.74
C TRP A 14 -35.99 -9.94 14.52
N GLY A 15 -37.29 -9.97 14.76
CA GLY A 15 -38.09 -8.78 15.05
C GLY A 15 -37.87 -8.35 16.51
N LEU A 16 -37.47 -7.09 16.72
CA LEU A 16 -37.31 -6.50 18.05
C LEU A 16 -38.68 -6.22 18.69
N GLY A 17 -39.11 -7.12 19.58
CA GLY A 17 -40.16 -6.86 20.56
C GLY A 17 -39.71 -7.37 21.93
N ILE A 18 -39.51 -6.48 22.89
CA ILE A 18 -39.35 -6.86 24.30
C ILE A 18 -40.71 -7.41 24.75
N PRO A 19 -40.84 -8.67 25.20
CA PRO A 19 -42.10 -9.18 25.70
C PRO A 19 -42.49 -8.43 26.98
N GLU A 20 -43.72 -7.93 27.05
CA GLU A 20 -44.28 -7.21 28.22
C GLU A 20 -44.27 -8.02 29.54
N LYS A 21 -43.94 -9.31 29.50
CA LYS A 21 -43.86 -10.19 30.67
C LYS A 21 -42.60 -10.02 31.54
N MET A 22 -41.64 -9.19 31.13
CA MET A 22 -40.44 -8.86 31.94
C MET A 22 -40.61 -7.65 32.87
N LYS A 23 -41.82 -7.12 33.05
CA LYS A 23 -42.11 -6.15 34.11
C LYS A 23 -42.59 -6.88 35.37
N ASN A 24 -41.77 -6.85 36.41
CA ASN A 24 -42.09 -7.08 37.82
C ASN A 24 -42.48 -8.50 38.27
N ASN A 25 -41.49 -9.39 38.48
CA ASN A 25 -41.53 -10.41 39.55
C ASN A 25 -40.17 -11.14 39.71
N ALA A 26 -39.12 -10.43 40.08
CA ALA A 26 -37.88 -11.06 40.55
C ALA A 26 -37.90 -11.11 42.09
N ASN A 27 -38.13 -12.29 42.66
CA ASN A 27 -37.94 -12.55 44.09
C ASN A 27 -36.45 -12.80 44.34
N TRP A 28 -35.74 -11.77 44.82
CA TRP A 28 -34.33 -11.85 45.21
C TRP A 28 -34.19 -12.59 46.54
N VAL A 29 -33.27 -13.55 46.64
CA VAL A 29 -32.97 -14.28 47.88
C VAL A 29 -31.55 -13.95 48.29
N ASP A 30 -31.33 -13.46 49.51
CA ASP A 30 -29.99 -13.18 50.05
C ASP A 30 -29.29 -14.48 50.48
N ILE A 31 -28.24 -14.86 49.76
CA ILE A 31 -27.42 -16.06 50.05
C ILE A 31 -26.03 -15.71 50.61
N THR A 32 -25.83 -14.46 51.07
CA THR A 32 -24.53 -13.96 51.55
C THR A 32 -23.89 -14.88 52.60
N HIS A 33 -24.72 -15.50 53.45
CA HIS A 33 -24.27 -16.37 54.52
C HIS A 33 -23.80 -17.76 54.01
N GLU A 34 -24.43 -18.28 52.97
CA GLU A 34 -24.07 -19.56 52.32
C GLU A 34 -22.78 -19.40 51.50
N PHE A 35 -22.61 -18.26 50.83
CA PHE A 35 -21.40 -17.93 50.07
C PHE A 35 -20.17 -17.74 50.99
N LYS A 36 -20.33 -17.02 52.11
CA LYS A 36 -19.27 -16.89 53.14
C LYS A 36 -18.81 -18.24 53.71
N GLY A 37 -19.71 -19.23 53.78
CA GLY A 37 -19.39 -20.59 54.19
C GLY A 37 -18.56 -21.34 53.14
N ALA A 38 -18.92 -21.21 51.86
CA ALA A 38 -18.24 -21.86 50.74
C ALA A 38 -16.80 -21.33 50.50
N CYS A 39 -16.58 -20.02 50.68
CA CYS A 39 -15.24 -19.42 50.55
C CYS A 39 -14.25 -19.87 51.65
N LYS A 40 -14.74 -20.37 52.79
CA LYS A 40 -13.90 -20.88 53.90
C LYS A 40 -13.55 -22.37 53.78
N GLY A 41 -14.10 -23.08 52.78
CA GLY A 41 -13.91 -24.52 52.59
C GLY A 41 -13.11 -24.85 51.33
N THR A 42 -11.98 -25.54 51.49
CA THR A 42 -11.20 -26.12 50.39
C THR A 42 -11.95 -27.28 49.74
N SER A 43 -12.78 -27.01 48.72
CA SER A 43 -13.13 -28.02 47.71
C SER A 43 -13.51 -27.38 46.37
N SER A 44 -12.84 -27.81 45.31
CA SER A 44 -12.87 -27.22 43.96
C SER A 44 -14.13 -27.56 43.14
N ALA A 45 -15.09 -28.30 43.69
CA ALA A 45 -16.29 -28.74 42.96
C ALA A 45 -17.62 -28.12 43.45
N GLY A 46 -17.71 -27.73 44.73
CA GLY A 46 -18.93 -27.12 45.29
C GLY A 46 -19.12 -25.64 44.94
N ASN A 47 -18.04 -24.94 44.62
CA ASN A 47 -18.04 -23.48 44.42
C ASN A 47 -18.67 -23.05 43.08
N CYS A 48 -18.71 -23.93 42.07
CA CYS A 48 -19.36 -23.63 40.77
C CYS A 48 -20.90 -23.72 40.84
N LEU A 49 -21.46 -24.58 41.70
CA LEU A 49 -22.92 -24.80 41.76
C LEU A 49 -23.69 -23.63 42.39
N CYS A 50 -23.13 -22.98 43.43
CA CYS A 50 -23.77 -21.81 44.05
C CYS A 50 -23.84 -20.60 43.10
N VAL A 51 -22.80 -20.40 42.28
CA VAL A 51 -22.74 -19.29 41.31
C VAL A 51 -23.73 -19.54 40.16
N LEU A 52 -23.86 -20.77 39.66
CA LEU A 52 -24.86 -21.09 38.63
C LEU A 52 -26.30 -20.92 39.12
N TYR A 53 -26.60 -21.31 40.36
CA TYR A 53 -27.95 -21.19 40.93
C TYR A 53 -28.36 -19.71 41.14
N ALA A 54 -27.40 -18.85 41.52
CA ALA A 54 -27.60 -17.41 41.68
C ALA A 54 -27.94 -16.70 40.36
N VAL A 55 -27.36 -17.13 39.24
CA VAL A 55 -27.63 -16.55 37.90
C VAL A 55 -29.04 -16.87 37.41
N VAL A 56 -29.56 -18.07 37.69
CA VAL A 56 -30.92 -18.49 37.27
C VAL A 56 -32.02 -17.76 38.05
N LYS A 57 -31.75 -17.35 39.30
CA LYS A 57 -32.73 -16.64 40.14
C LYS A 57 -32.58 -15.13 40.20
N GLY A 58 -31.48 -14.56 39.67
CA GLY A 58 -31.12 -13.17 39.91
C GLY A 58 -30.91 -12.97 41.41
N THR A 59 -29.74 -13.33 41.92
CA THR A 59 -29.39 -13.17 43.33
C THR A 59 -28.28 -12.13 43.45
N ASP A 60 -28.43 -11.16 44.37
CA ASP A 60 -27.44 -10.12 44.61
C ASP A 60 -26.27 -10.68 45.46
N LEU A 61 -25.04 -10.53 44.95
CA LEU A 61 -23.81 -10.98 45.58
C LEU A 61 -22.87 -9.82 45.94
N SER A 62 -23.31 -8.57 45.80
CA SER A 62 -22.46 -7.37 45.95
C SER A 62 -21.75 -7.32 47.32
N THR A 63 -22.47 -7.66 48.40
CA THR A 63 -21.92 -7.76 49.75
C THR A 63 -20.81 -8.80 49.86
N CYS A 64 -20.94 -9.96 49.20
CA CYS A 64 -19.91 -11.01 49.24
C CYS A 64 -18.58 -10.54 48.62
N PHE A 65 -18.64 -9.81 47.51
CA PHE A 65 -17.45 -9.26 46.85
C PHE A 65 -16.80 -8.14 47.66
N ILE A 66 -17.58 -7.29 48.34
CA ILE A 66 -17.04 -6.21 49.19
C ILE A 66 -16.32 -6.76 50.43
N TYR A 67 -16.75 -7.91 50.96
CA TYR A 67 -16.12 -8.57 52.12
C TYR A 67 -15.00 -9.56 51.75
N ALA A 68 -14.60 -9.64 50.47
CA ALA A 68 -13.45 -10.44 50.06
C ALA A 68 -12.15 -9.70 50.41
N GLU A 69 -11.34 -10.27 51.31
CA GLU A 69 -10.08 -9.68 51.76
C GLU A 69 -8.95 -9.99 50.75
N LEU A 70 -8.68 -9.06 49.84
CA LEU A 70 -7.46 -9.07 48.99
C LEU A 70 -6.46 -8.04 49.54
N ASN A 71 -5.18 -8.42 49.61
CA ASN A 71 -4.11 -7.49 49.96
C ASN A 71 -3.74 -6.58 48.79
N LEU A 72 -3.09 -5.44 49.09
CA LEU A 72 -2.57 -4.55 48.06
C LEU A 72 -1.56 -5.29 47.17
N GLY A 73 -1.82 -5.32 45.86
CA GLY A 73 -1.00 -6.02 44.87
C GLY A 73 -1.49 -7.44 44.52
N GLU A 74 -2.53 -7.94 45.19
CA GLU A 74 -3.18 -9.19 44.82
C GLU A 74 -4.26 -8.97 43.75
N LEU A 75 -4.34 -9.90 42.81
CA LEU A 75 -5.35 -9.92 41.75
C LEU A 75 -5.95 -11.33 41.65
N LEU A 76 -7.27 -11.43 41.78
CA LEU A 76 -7.98 -12.69 41.55
C LEU A 76 -8.34 -12.81 40.06
N HIS A 77 -7.72 -13.75 39.37
CA HIS A 77 -8.02 -14.07 37.98
C HIS A 77 -7.79 -15.56 37.70
N ASP A 78 -8.24 -16.05 36.56
CA ASP A 78 -7.98 -17.43 36.13
C ASP A 78 -6.49 -17.66 35.85
N LYS A 79 -5.98 -18.87 36.09
CA LYS A 79 -4.55 -19.21 35.87
C LYS A 79 -4.11 -19.05 34.41
N LEU A 80 -5.02 -19.16 33.46
CA LEU A 80 -4.75 -19.01 32.02
C LEU A 80 -4.95 -17.57 31.54
N PHE A 81 -5.55 -16.70 32.35
CA PHE A 81 -5.77 -15.30 31.98
C PHE A 81 -4.48 -14.50 32.14
N GLY A 82 -3.96 -13.96 31.04
CA GLY A 82 -2.77 -13.12 31.03
C GLY A 82 -3.12 -11.64 31.26
N LEU A 83 -2.36 -10.94 32.10
CA LEU A 83 -2.55 -9.50 32.33
C LEU A 83 -2.37 -8.63 31.08
N PHE A 84 -1.66 -9.14 30.07
CA PHE A 84 -1.56 -8.49 28.76
C PHE A 84 -2.93 -8.38 28.07
N GLU A 85 -3.81 -9.38 28.23
CA GLU A 85 -5.17 -9.34 27.67
C GLU A 85 -6.03 -8.28 28.36
N ALA A 86 -5.79 -8.03 29.65
CA ALA A 86 -6.47 -6.98 30.40
C ALA A 86 -6.15 -5.57 29.88
N MET A 87 -5.03 -5.37 29.17
CA MET A 87 -4.70 -4.05 28.58
C MET A 87 -5.64 -3.64 27.45
N SER A 88 -6.40 -4.56 26.86
CA SER A 88 -7.43 -4.25 25.87
C SER A 88 -8.82 -4.09 26.47
N ALA A 89 -8.95 -4.15 27.80
CA ALA A 89 -10.22 -3.96 28.48
C ALA A 89 -10.70 -2.51 28.37
N ILE A 90 -12.02 -2.33 28.32
CA ILE A 90 -12.66 -1.03 28.41
C ILE A 90 -13.11 -0.75 29.83
N GLU A 91 -12.92 0.48 30.24
CA GLU A 91 -13.51 1.03 31.44
C GLU A 91 -14.89 1.62 31.13
N MET A 92 -15.93 1.04 31.71
CA MET A 92 -17.28 1.61 31.64
C MET A 92 -17.32 2.94 32.39
N MET A 93 -18.16 3.87 31.95
CA MET A 93 -18.30 5.21 32.52
C MET A 93 -17.10 6.14 32.34
N ASP A 94 -16.00 5.70 31.72
CA ASP A 94 -14.93 6.59 31.28
C ASP A 94 -15.30 7.23 29.92
N PRO A 95 -15.36 8.57 29.81
CA PRO A 95 -15.76 9.24 28.56
C PRO A 95 -14.85 8.98 27.34
N LYS A 96 -13.61 8.52 27.55
CA LYS A 96 -12.64 8.20 26.49
C LYS A 96 -12.64 6.71 26.13
N MET A 97 -13.12 5.82 27.00
CA MET A 97 -13.13 4.36 26.76
C MET A 97 -14.52 3.81 26.49
N ASP A 98 -15.56 4.42 27.03
CA ASP A 98 -16.94 3.99 26.92
C ASP A 98 -17.69 4.73 25.80
N ALA A 99 -17.92 4.04 24.68
CA ALA A 99 -18.73 4.58 23.58
C ALA A 99 -20.17 4.91 24.01
N GLY A 100 -20.73 4.20 24.99
CA GLY A 100 -22.07 4.44 25.53
C GLY A 100 -22.20 5.80 26.23
N MET A 101 -21.11 6.33 26.80
CA MET A 101 -21.11 7.63 27.48
C MET A 101 -21.35 8.81 26.54
N ILE A 102 -20.92 8.72 25.27
CA ILE A 102 -21.11 9.78 24.27
C ILE A 102 -22.48 9.66 23.59
N GLY A 103 -22.97 8.43 23.35
CA GLY A 103 -24.32 8.21 22.82
C GLY A 103 -25.41 8.85 23.69
N ASN A 104 -25.19 8.89 25.00
CA ASN A 104 -26.07 9.54 25.98
C ASN A 104 -25.91 11.07 26.07
N GLN A 105 -24.86 11.66 25.49
CA GLN A 105 -24.65 13.12 25.48
C GLN A 105 -25.40 13.82 24.36
N VAL A 106 -25.78 13.09 23.30
CA VAL A 106 -26.58 13.65 22.22
C VAL A 106 -28.05 13.58 22.63
N ASN A 107 -28.63 14.73 22.98
CA ASN A 107 -30.05 14.88 23.35
C ASN A 107 -31.04 14.63 22.18
N ARG A 108 -30.63 13.90 21.13
CA ARG A 108 -31.45 13.58 19.96
C ARG A 108 -31.65 12.07 19.86
N LYS A 109 -32.86 11.67 19.49
CA LYS A 109 -33.19 10.27 19.22
C LYS A 109 -32.49 9.84 17.93
N VAL A 110 -31.63 8.82 18.02
CA VAL A 110 -31.01 8.18 16.86
C VAL A 110 -32.06 7.28 16.19
N LEU A 111 -32.38 7.57 14.92
CA LEU A 111 -33.41 6.86 14.16
C LEU A 111 -32.78 5.91 13.14
N ASN A 112 -33.32 4.69 13.04
CA ASN A 112 -33.04 3.82 11.90
C ASN A 112 -33.87 4.25 10.67
N PHE A 113 -33.59 3.68 9.50
CA PHE A 113 -34.23 4.08 8.24
C PHE A 113 -35.77 4.03 8.29
N GLU A 114 -36.37 2.92 8.75
CA GLU A 114 -37.84 2.80 8.82
C GLU A 114 -38.47 3.75 9.83
N GLN A 115 -37.81 3.96 10.99
CA GLN A 115 -38.26 4.92 12.01
C GLN A 115 -38.18 6.34 11.47
N ALA A 116 -37.11 6.69 10.76
CA ALA A 116 -36.92 8.00 10.16
C ALA A 116 -37.98 8.30 9.08
N ILE A 117 -38.42 7.29 8.31
CA ILE A 117 -39.55 7.43 7.38
C ILE A 117 -40.85 7.68 8.15
N LYS A 118 -41.15 6.86 9.17
CA LYS A 118 -42.38 6.95 9.95
C LYS A 118 -42.51 8.30 10.69
N GLU A 119 -41.41 8.82 11.19
CA GLU A 119 -41.35 10.13 11.88
C GLU A 119 -41.25 11.31 10.91
N GLY A 120 -41.18 11.07 9.59
CA GLY A 120 -41.07 12.11 8.56
C GLY A 120 -39.73 12.84 8.55
N ALA A 121 -38.71 12.29 9.22
CA ALA A 121 -37.37 12.87 9.30
C ALA A 121 -36.58 12.70 7.99
N ILE A 122 -36.92 11.69 7.17
CA ILE A 122 -36.36 11.48 5.84
C ILE A 122 -37.47 11.31 4.80
N LYS A 123 -37.20 11.77 3.57
CA LYS A 123 -38.09 11.60 2.42
C LYS A 123 -37.63 10.42 1.57
N VAL A 124 -38.58 9.63 1.08
CA VAL A 124 -38.33 8.52 0.12
C VAL A 124 -38.90 8.78 -1.27
N LYS A 125 -39.74 9.82 -1.39
CA LYS A 125 -40.40 10.30 -2.61
C LYS A 125 -40.39 11.83 -2.64
N ASP A 126 -40.64 12.40 -3.81
CA ASP A 126 -40.76 13.85 -4.03
C ASP A 126 -39.54 14.62 -3.51
N LEU A 127 -38.33 14.06 -3.68
CA LEU A 127 -37.09 14.75 -3.32
C LEU A 127 -36.79 15.83 -4.37
N SER A 128 -36.44 17.02 -3.89
CA SER A 128 -35.98 18.10 -4.75
C SER A 128 -34.60 17.81 -5.34
N LEU A 129 -34.28 18.40 -6.49
CA LEU A 129 -32.96 18.24 -7.13
C LEU A 129 -31.80 18.61 -6.19
N PRO A 130 -31.86 19.71 -5.40
CA PRO A 130 -30.83 20.02 -4.42
C PRO A 130 -30.64 18.97 -3.32
N GLU A 131 -31.74 18.36 -2.84
CA GLU A 131 -31.67 17.27 -1.85
C GLU A 131 -30.92 16.07 -2.44
N LEU A 132 -31.29 15.64 -3.65
CA LEU A 132 -30.64 14.53 -4.35
C LEU A 132 -29.15 14.77 -4.58
N ILE A 133 -28.78 15.94 -5.10
CA ILE A 133 -27.38 16.31 -5.35
C ILE A 133 -26.59 16.27 -4.04
N GLY A 134 -27.14 16.84 -2.96
CA GLY A 134 -26.48 16.83 -1.67
C GLY A 134 -26.27 15.42 -1.12
N ILE A 135 -27.27 14.53 -1.24
CA ILE A 135 -27.20 13.17 -0.67
C ILE A 135 -26.13 12.37 -1.41
N ILE A 136 -26.06 12.53 -2.73
CA ILE A 136 -25.06 11.89 -3.58
C ILE A 136 -23.65 12.39 -3.23
N ASP A 137 -23.45 13.70 -3.10
CA ASP A 137 -22.15 14.29 -2.79
C ASP A 137 -21.64 13.84 -1.41
N THR A 138 -22.52 13.80 -0.40
CA THR A 138 -22.17 13.28 0.93
C THR A 138 -21.86 11.78 0.90
N SER A 139 -22.58 11.00 0.09
CA SER A 139 -22.32 9.56 -0.09
C SER A 139 -20.95 9.31 -0.72
N PHE A 140 -20.56 10.13 -1.71
CA PHE A 140 -19.21 10.08 -2.28
C PHE A 140 -18.12 10.43 -1.26
N CYS A 141 -18.34 11.45 -0.42
CA CYS A 141 -17.41 11.78 0.66
C CYS A 141 -17.26 10.61 1.65
N CYS A 142 -18.35 9.94 1.99
CA CYS A 142 -18.34 8.74 2.83
C CYS A 142 -17.58 7.57 2.18
N LEU A 143 -17.79 7.32 0.88
CA LEU A 143 -17.05 6.31 0.12
C LEU A 143 -15.54 6.58 0.17
N ILE A 144 -15.12 7.82 -0.08
CA ILE A 144 -13.71 8.20 -0.07
C ILE A 144 -13.13 8.03 1.33
N THR A 145 -13.86 8.47 2.36
CA THR A 145 -13.40 8.36 3.76
C THR A 145 -13.22 6.89 4.17
N TRP A 146 -14.06 5.98 3.68
CA TRP A 146 -13.88 4.54 3.88
C TRP A 146 -12.62 4.00 3.16
N LEU A 147 -12.39 4.41 1.90
CA LEU A 147 -11.21 3.99 1.13
C LEU A 147 -9.88 4.47 1.75
N GLU A 148 -9.91 5.47 2.62
CA GLU A 148 -8.76 6.01 3.36
C GLU A 148 -8.60 5.41 4.77
N GLY A 149 -9.29 4.28 5.06
CA GLY A 149 -9.00 3.46 6.24
C GLY A 149 -10.05 3.47 7.35
N HIS A 150 -11.09 4.30 7.24
CA HIS A 150 -12.17 4.33 8.24
C HIS A 150 -13.13 3.14 8.11
N SER A 151 -13.92 2.85 9.15
CA SER A 151 -14.92 1.79 9.13
C SER A 151 -16.10 2.10 8.20
N LEU A 152 -16.60 1.09 7.47
CA LEU A 152 -17.85 1.16 6.71
C LEU A 152 -19.04 1.61 7.57
N ALA A 153 -19.12 1.13 8.81
CA ALA A 153 -20.19 1.43 9.74
C ALA A 153 -20.23 2.91 10.13
N GLN A 154 -19.09 3.59 10.12
CA GLN A 154 -18.94 5.00 10.51
C GLN A 154 -18.90 5.97 9.32
N THR A 155 -18.97 5.44 8.09
CA THR A 155 -18.87 6.23 6.86
C THR A 155 -20.08 5.96 5.97
N VAL A 156 -19.97 5.03 5.01
CA VAL A 156 -21.00 4.74 4.01
C VAL A 156 -22.33 4.35 4.65
N PHE A 157 -22.31 3.50 5.70
CA PHE A 157 -23.51 3.06 6.39
C PHE A 157 -24.07 4.06 7.41
N THR A 158 -23.52 5.28 7.49
CA THR A 158 -24.26 6.37 8.14
C THR A 158 -25.41 6.87 7.26
N CYS A 159 -25.34 6.64 5.94
CA CYS A 159 -26.43 6.88 5.00
C CYS A 159 -27.54 5.84 5.21
N LEU A 160 -28.70 6.28 5.70
CA LEU A 160 -29.85 5.40 5.96
C LEU A 160 -30.45 4.84 4.67
N TYR A 161 -30.35 5.57 3.54
CA TYR A 161 -30.87 5.14 2.24
C TYR A 161 -30.25 3.84 1.74
N VAL A 162 -28.98 3.56 2.08
CA VAL A 162 -28.33 2.32 1.62
C VAL A 162 -28.66 1.11 2.49
N HIS A 163 -29.35 1.29 3.63
CA HIS A 163 -29.74 0.17 4.50
C HIS A 163 -30.87 -0.65 3.89
N ASN A 164 -31.83 0.00 3.23
CA ASN A 164 -32.94 -0.66 2.55
C ASN A 164 -33.36 0.10 1.28
N PRO A 165 -32.64 -0.07 0.16
CA PRO A 165 -32.94 0.63 -1.10
C PRO A 165 -34.31 0.30 -1.70
N ASP A 166 -34.96 -0.80 -1.28
CA ASP A 166 -36.24 -1.23 -1.85
C ASP A 166 -37.40 -0.27 -1.51
N LEU A 167 -37.34 0.38 -0.34
CA LEU A 167 -38.34 1.36 0.11
C LEU A 167 -38.16 2.76 -0.48
N ILE A 168 -37.10 2.98 -1.28
CA ILE A 168 -36.90 4.25 -1.98
C ILE A 168 -37.82 4.28 -3.20
N GLU A 169 -38.67 5.31 -3.29
CA GLU A 169 -39.59 5.51 -4.42
C GLU A 169 -38.96 6.38 -5.51
N GLU A 170 -38.08 7.33 -5.13
CA GLU A 170 -37.37 8.21 -6.05
C GLU A 170 -36.37 7.42 -6.94
N PRO A 171 -36.59 7.30 -8.26
CA PRO A 171 -35.81 6.40 -9.12
C PRO A 171 -34.32 6.71 -9.15
N ALA A 172 -33.96 8.01 -9.19
CA ALA A 172 -32.57 8.45 -9.25
C ALA A 172 -31.80 8.06 -7.98
N LEU A 173 -32.42 8.28 -6.81
CA LEU A 173 -31.81 7.92 -5.53
C LEU A 173 -31.73 6.41 -5.35
N LYS A 174 -32.75 5.66 -5.75
CA LYS A 174 -32.74 4.19 -5.68
C LYS A 174 -31.63 3.58 -6.54
N ALA A 175 -31.51 4.02 -7.79
CA ALA A 175 -30.46 3.55 -8.69
C ALA A 175 -29.06 3.91 -8.16
N PHE A 176 -28.90 5.12 -7.62
CA PHE A 176 -27.65 5.55 -6.99
C PHE A 176 -27.30 4.74 -5.74
N ALA A 177 -28.25 4.50 -4.83
CA ALA A 177 -28.05 3.75 -3.59
C ALA A 177 -27.62 2.30 -3.87
N LEU A 178 -28.23 1.65 -4.88
CA LEU A 178 -27.77 0.33 -5.33
C LEU A 178 -26.39 0.40 -5.99
N GLY A 179 -26.13 1.44 -6.79
CA GLY A 179 -24.84 1.68 -7.44
C GLY A 179 -23.69 1.83 -6.47
N ILE A 180 -23.86 2.64 -5.41
CA ILE A 180 -22.82 2.88 -4.41
C ILE A 180 -22.53 1.63 -3.57
N LEU A 181 -23.56 0.84 -3.23
CA LEU A 181 -23.38 -0.45 -2.54
C LEU A 181 -22.56 -1.43 -3.40
N LYS A 182 -22.83 -1.49 -4.71
CA LYS A 182 -22.04 -2.32 -5.64
C LYS A 182 -20.61 -1.85 -5.81
N VAL A 183 -20.38 -0.53 -5.85
CA VAL A 183 -19.02 0.03 -5.83
C VAL A 183 -18.28 -0.39 -4.56
N CYS A 184 -18.93 -0.33 -3.40
CA CYS A 184 -18.35 -0.78 -2.14
C CYS A 184 -18.04 -2.28 -2.15
N ASP A 185 -18.94 -3.12 -2.64
CA ASP A 185 -18.72 -4.56 -2.67
C ASP A 185 -17.53 -4.94 -3.55
N ILE A 186 -17.48 -4.42 -4.78
CA ILE A 186 -16.40 -4.71 -5.72
C ILE A 186 -15.07 -4.16 -5.17
N ALA A 187 -15.05 -2.94 -4.62
CA ALA A 187 -13.85 -2.39 -4.01
C ALA A 187 -13.34 -3.28 -2.88
N ARG A 188 -14.23 -3.69 -1.96
CA ARG A 188 -13.91 -4.59 -0.85
C ARG A 188 -13.39 -5.95 -1.34
N GLU A 189 -14.04 -6.55 -2.33
CA GLU A 189 -13.62 -7.82 -2.93
C GLU A 189 -12.21 -7.70 -3.52
N LYS A 190 -11.95 -6.64 -4.29
CA LYS A 190 -10.63 -6.40 -4.90
C LYS A 190 -9.55 -6.20 -3.86
N VAL A 191 -9.83 -5.42 -2.81
CA VAL A 191 -8.89 -5.17 -1.71
C VAL A 191 -8.56 -6.46 -0.95
N ASN A 192 -9.59 -7.24 -0.59
CA ASN A 192 -9.43 -8.53 0.08
C ASN A 192 -8.66 -9.54 -0.77
N LYS A 193 -8.95 -9.59 -2.07
CA LYS A 193 -8.28 -10.52 -3.00
C LYS A 193 -6.82 -10.18 -3.21
N ALA A 194 -6.48 -8.89 -3.27
CA ALA A 194 -5.09 -8.45 -3.41
C ALA A 194 -4.27 -8.74 -2.14
N ALA A 195 -4.91 -8.68 -0.97
CA ALA A 195 -4.27 -8.88 0.34
C ALA A 195 -3.03 -7.97 0.53
N VAL A 196 -3.16 -6.69 0.14
CA VAL A 196 -2.10 -5.68 0.22
C VAL A 196 -2.41 -4.53 1.18
N PHE A 197 -3.19 -4.81 2.22
CA PHE A 197 -3.56 -3.85 3.26
C PHE A 197 -3.37 -4.50 4.64
N GLU A 198 -3.28 -3.66 5.66
CA GLU A 198 -3.35 -4.03 7.08
C GLU A 198 -4.53 -3.26 7.70
N GLU A 199 -4.99 -3.64 8.91
CA GLU A 199 -6.19 -3.04 9.51
C GLU A 199 -6.09 -1.51 9.74
N GLU A 200 -4.88 -0.97 9.85
CA GLU A 200 -4.63 0.48 9.95
C GLU A 200 -4.83 1.25 8.63
N ASP A 201 -4.75 0.54 7.50
CA ASP A 201 -4.78 1.07 6.14
C ASP A 201 -6.16 0.92 5.51
N PHE A 202 -6.88 -0.17 5.83
CA PHE A 202 -8.23 -0.40 5.34
C PHE A 202 -9.04 -1.35 6.23
N GLN A 203 -10.30 -0.99 6.49
CA GLN A 203 -11.21 -1.83 7.27
C GLN A 203 -12.27 -2.47 6.37
N ALA A 204 -12.07 -3.76 6.08
CA ALA A 204 -12.93 -4.54 5.19
C ALA A 204 -14.23 -5.08 5.84
N MET A 205 -14.37 -4.94 7.16
CA MET A 205 -15.49 -5.47 7.93
C MET A 205 -16.81 -4.82 7.52
N THR A 206 -17.81 -5.65 7.20
CA THR A 206 -19.14 -5.20 6.74
C THR A 206 -20.17 -5.12 7.85
N TYR A 207 -19.87 -5.57 9.08
CA TYR A 207 -20.78 -5.48 10.24
C TYR A 207 -22.19 -6.08 10.00
N GLY A 208 -22.29 -7.08 9.12
CA GLY A 208 -23.57 -7.71 8.76
C GLY A 208 -24.41 -6.93 7.74
N PHE A 209 -23.94 -5.79 7.24
CA PHE A 209 -24.64 -5.05 6.18
C PHE A 209 -24.63 -5.80 4.85
N LYS A 210 -25.74 -5.70 4.12
CA LYS A 210 -25.94 -6.31 2.79
C LYS A 210 -25.51 -5.33 1.69
N MET A 211 -24.70 -5.79 0.74
CA MET A 211 -24.19 -4.97 -0.38
C MET A 211 -25.05 -5.06 -1.65
N ALA A 212 -26.38 -5.11 -1.50
CA ALA A 212 -27.33 -5.29 -2.61
C ALA A 212 -27.08 -6.57 -3.45
N ASN A 213 -26.71 -7.68 -2.80
CA ASN A 213 -26.43 -8.97 -3.44
C ASN A 213 -27.66 -9.58 -4.15
N ASN A 214 -28.86 -9.14 -3.79
CA ASN A 214 -30.14 -9.53 -4.40
C ASN A 214 -30.35 -8.95 -5.82
N VAL A 215 -29.56 -7.96 -6.23
CA VAL A 215 -29.65 -7.32 -7.55
C VAL A 215 -28.35 -7.55 -8.33
N THR A 216 -28.45 -7.95 -9.59
CA THR A 216 -27.28 -8.19 -10.44
C THR A 216 -26.63 -6.88 -10.89
N ASP A 217 -25.31 -6.91 -11.13
CA ASP A 217 -24.55 -5.74 -11.57
C ASP A 217 -25.07 -5.18 -12.91
N LEU A 218 -25.50 -6.06 -13.82
CA LEU A 218 -26.13 -5.69 -15.08
C LEU A 218 -27.45 -4.94 -14.86
N ARG A 219 -28.26 -5.35 -13.88
CA ARG A 219 -29.52 -4.69 -13.56
C ARG A 219 -29.28 -3.31 -12.95
N VAL A 220 -28.33 -3.19 -12.01
CA VAL A 220 -28.01 -1.89 -11.39
C VAL A 220 -27.44 -0.91 -12.42
N THR A 221 -26.53 -1.36 -13.29
CA THR A 221 -25.99 -0.52 -14.36
C THR A 221 -27.05 -0.12 -15.39
N GLY A 222 -28.01 -1.01 -15.68
CA GLY A 222 -29.21 -0.71 -16.47
C GLY A 222 -30.10 0.36 -15.82
N MET A 223 -30.43 0.22 -14.54
CA MET A 223 -31.22 1.22 -13.81
C MET A 223 -30.56 2.61 -13.80
N LEU A 224 -29.23 2.67 -13.59
CA LEU A 224 -28.48 3.92 -13.67
C LEU A 224 -28.53 4.53 -15.09
N LYS A 225 -28.52 3.68 -16.13
CA LYS A 225 -28.62 4.12 -17.52
C LYS A 225 -30.00 4.68 -17.84
N ASP A 226 -31.05 4.04 -17.35
CA ASP A 226 -32.44 4.48 -17.55
C ASP A 226 -32.66 5.87 -16.91
N VAL A 227 -32.20 6.05 -15.68
CA VAL A 227 -32.21 7.35 -14.98
C VAL A 227 -31.37 8.39 -15.72
N GLU A 228 -30.18 8.02 -16.20
CA GLU A 228 -29.34 8.90 -17.02
C GLU A 228 -30.08 9.39 -18.27
N ASP A 229 -30.78 8.51 -18.99
CA ASP A 229 -31.52 8.86 -20.21
C ASP A 229 -32.76 9.72 -19.92
N GLU A 230 -33.42 9.51 -18.79
CA GLU A 230 -34.49 10.39 -18.32
C GLU A 230 -33.97 11.79 -17.99
N LEU A 231 -32.91 11.89 -17.19
CA LEU A 231 -32.29 13.17 -16.85
C LEU A 231 -31.76 13.87 -18.10
N GLN A 232 -31.20 13.14 -19.07
CA GLN A 232 -30.76 13.72 -20.34
C GLN A 232 -31.92 14.32 -21.14
N ARG A 233 -33.11 13.71 -21.11
CA ARG A 233 -34.33 14.28 -21.73
C ARG A 233 -34.75 15.56 -21.01
N LYS A 234 -34.72 15.59 -19.68
CA LYS A 234 -35.03 16.78 -18.87
C LYS A 234 -34.03 17.92 -19.09
N VAL A 235 -32.73 17.60 -19.19
CA VAL A 235 -31.67 18.57 -19.53
C VAL A 235 -31.92 19.17 -20.93
N LYS A 236 -32.32 18.34 -21.91
CA LYS A 236 -32.65 18.84 -23.26
C LYS A 236 -33.92 19.70 -23.28
N SER A 237 -34.96 19.33 -22.53
CA SER A 237 -36.20 20.10 -22.47
C SER A 237 -36.03 21.43 -21.73
N THR A 238 -35.12 21.48 -20.77
CA THR A 238 -34.75 22.69 -20.02
C THR A 238 -33.59 23.45 -20.68
N ARG A 239 -33.16 23.09 -21.91
CA ARG A 239 -32.07 23.78 -22.61
C ARG A 239 -32.58 25.02 -23.33
N THR A 240 -31.92 26.16 -23.12
CA THR A 240 -32.24 27.43 -23.80
C THR A 240 -31.84 27.40 -25.28
N ARG A 241 -32.64 28.02 -26.16
CA ARG A 241 -32.28 28.26 -27.56
C ARG A 241 -31.32 29.45 -27.67
N GLN A 242 -30.41 29.46 -28.65
CA GLN A 242 -29.46 30.57 -28.83
C GLN A 242 -30.22 31.89 -29.07
N GLY A 243 -29.98 32.90 -28.22
CA GLY A 243 -30.49 34.26 -28.38
C GLY A 243 -31.63 34.68 -27.43
N GLU A 244 -32.14 33.79 -26.58
CA GLU A 244 -33.21 34.11 -25.61
C GLU A 244 -32.62 34.45 -24.22
N GLN A 245 -33.03 35.58 -23.62
CA GLN A 245 -32.77 35.89 -22.21
C GLN A 245 -33.73 35.08 -21.33
N ARG A 246 -33.21 34.50 -20.24
CA ARG A 246 -33.95 33.53 -19.43
C ARG A 246 -34.38 34.09 -18.08
N ASP A 247 -35.51 33.58 -17.61
CA ASP A 247 -35.88 33.61 -16.19
C ASP A 247 -34.80 32.87 -15.35
N PRO A 248 -34.20 33.54 -14.35
CA PRO A 248 -33.18 32.94 -13.46
C PRO A 248 -33.59 31.61 -12.83
N GLU A 249 -34.88 31.40 -12.57
CA GLU A 249 -35.38 30.20 -11.91
C GLU A 249 -35.27 28.96 -12.80
N VAL A 250 -35.60 29.12 -14.08
CA VAL A 250 -35.53 28.02 -15.06
C VAL A 250 -34.08 27.72 -15.43
N GLU A 251 -33.19 28.71 -15.39
CA GLU A 251 -31.74 28.49 -15.54
C GLU A 251 -31.19 27.67 -14.37
N ARG A 252 -31.59 28.01 -13.14
CA ARG A 252 -31.21 27.28 -11.94
C ARG A 252 -31.68 25.83 -11.99
N GLU A 253 -32.92 25.61 -12.40
CA GLU A 253 -33.49 24.26 -12.57
C GLU A 253 -32.70 23.45 -13.63
N HIS A 254 -32.35 24.05 -14.76
CA HIS A 254 -31.52 23.43 -15.79
C HIS A 254 -30.15 23.00 -15.24
N GLN A 255 -29.49 23.90 -14.50
CA GLN A 255 -28.19 23.63 -13.89
C GLN A 255 -28.28 22.49 -12.86
N GLN A 256 -29.36 22.41 -12.09
CA GLN A 256 -29.61 21.32 -11.14
C GLN A 256 -29.83 19.97 -11.84
N TYR A 257 -30.63 19.91 -12.92
CA TYR A 257 -30.77 18.68 -13.70
C TYR A 257 -29.43 18.23 -14.31
N LEU A 258 -28.64 19.17 -14.84
CA LEU A 258 -27.32 18.87 -15.39
C LEU A 258 -26.35 18.36 -14.30
N ALA A 259 -26.39 18.98 -13.12
CA ALA A 259 -25.60 18.57 -11.96
C ALA A 259 -25.93 17.14 -11.50
N LEU A 260 -27.21 16.79 -11.41
CA LEU A 260 -27.67 15.45 -11.06
C LEU A 260 -27.32 14.43 -12.16
N PHE A 261 -27.53 14.77 -13.42
CA PHE A 261 -27.16 13.95 -14.58
C PHE A 261 -25.68 13.54 -14.54
N ASN A 262 -24.77 14.50 -14.33
CA ASN A 262 -23.34 14.24 -14.30
C ASN A 262 -22.94 13.27 -13.18
N ARG A 263 -23.58 13.36 -12.00
CA ARG A 263 -23.31 12.48 -10.85
C ARG A 263 -23.82 11.06 -11.06
N ILE A 264 -25.02 10.90 -11.62
CA ILE A 264 -25.57 9.57 -11.95
C ILE A 264 -24.72 8.91 -13.04
N LYS A 265 -24.38 9.66 -14.10
CA LYS A 265 -23.51 9.17 -15.17
C LYS A 265 -22.12 8.79 -14.66
N PHE A 266 -21.53 9.61 -13.80
CA PHE A 266 -20.25 9.31 -13.15
C PHE A 266 -20.32 8.02 -12.34
N THR A 267 -21.35 7.85 -11.51
CA THR A 267 -21.58 6.63 -10.72
C THR A 267 -21.66 5.39 -11.62
N ARG A 268 -22.42 5.47 -12.72
CA ARG A 268 -22.53 4.37 -13.68
C ARG A 268 -21.19 4.04 -14.33
N LEU A 269 -20.45 5.05 -14.78
CA LEU A 269 -19.15 4.85 -15.43
C LEU A 269 -18.13 4.26 -14.46
N LEU A 270 -18.06 4.76 -13.22
CA LEU A 270 -17.19 4.22 -12.17
C LEU A 270 -17.53 2.76 -11.86
N LEU A 271 -18.81 2.45 -11.61
CA LEU A 271 -19.26 1.09 -11.34
C LEU A 271 -18.94 0.16 -12.53
N THR A 272 -19.24 0.58 -13.75
CA THR A 272 -18.99 -0.22 -14.97
C THR A 272 -17.50 -0.45 -15.20
N ALA A 273 -16.65 0.54 -14.90
CA ALA A 273 -15.20 0.37 -14.96
C ALA A 273 -14.72 -0.67 -13.94
N LEU A 274 -15.18 -0.60 -12.69
CA LEU A 274 -14.84 -1.56 -11.64
C LEU A 274 -15.33 -2.99 -11.96
N ILE A 275 -16.55 -3.14 -12.50
CA ILE A 275 -17.06 -4.42 -12.99
C ILE A 275 -16.16 -4.95 -14.11
N THR A 276 -15.72 -4.09 -15.01
CA THR A 276 -14.82 -4.53 -16.09
C THR A 276 -13.51 -5.12 -15.55
N PHE A 277 -12.97 -4.59 -14.45
CA PHE A 277 -11.81 -5.16 -13.76
C PHE A 277 -12.08 -6.53 -13.10
N THR A 278 -13.33 -6.97 -12.93
CA THR A 278 -13.63 -8.33 -12.43
C THR A 278 -13.51 -9.40 -13.52
N LYS A 279 -13.55 -9.00 -14.79
CA LYS A 279 -13.33 -9.90 -15.93
C LYS A 279 -11.85 -10.36 -15.95
N LYS A 280 -11.62 -11.58 -16.42
CA LYS A 280 -10.28 -12.20 -16.44
C LYS A 280 -9.43 -11.83 -17.65
N GLU A 281 -10.07 -11.28 -18.69
CA GLU A 281 -9.42 -11.02 -19.98
C GLU A 281 -8.70 -9.66 -19.98
N THR A 282 -7.50 -9.58 -20.53
CA THR A 282 -6.75 -8.31 -20.64
C THR A 282 -7.43 -7.29 -21.57
N SER A 283 -8.20 -7.75 -22.55
CA SER A 283 -9.03 -6.90 -23.43
C SER A 283 -9.98 -5.99 -22.64
N SER A 284 -10.49 -6.50 -21.51
CA SER A 284 -11.38 -5.76 -20.63
C SER A 284 -10.71 -4.55 -19.99
N VAL A 285 -9.41 -4.60 -19.72
CA VAL A 285 -8.66 -3.47 -19.14
C VAL A 285 -8.69 -2.25 -20.08
N GLY A 286 -8.64 -2.48 -21.39
CA GLY A 286 -8.79 -1.41 -22.40
C GLY A 286 -10.20 -0.81 -22.43
N GLU A 287 -11.24 -1.60 -22.16
CA GLU A 287 -12.62 -1.09 -21.99
C GLU A 287 -12.72 -0.24 -20.71
N ALA A 288 -12.12 -0.71 -19.60
CA ALA A 288 -12.09 0.01 -18.32
C ALA A 288 -11.40 1.37 -18.47
N GLN A 289 -10.27 1.43 -19.21
CA GLN A 289 -9.56 2.69 -19.47
C GLN A 289 -10.46 3.73 -20.17
N LYS A 290 -11.23 3.31 -21.20
CA LYS A 290 -12.18 4.19 -21.91
C LYS A 290 -13.28 4.71 -20.99
N LEU A 291 -13.80 3.87 -20.10
CA LEU A 291 -14.83 4.25 -19.14
C LEU A 291 -14.31 5.25 -18.11
N VAL A 292 -13.09 5.04 -17.62
CA VAL A 292 -12.43 5.92 -16.64
C VAL A 292 -12.10 7.28 -17.26
N VAL A 293 -11.66 7.33 -18.52
CA VAL A 293 -11.48 8.60 -19.25
C VAL A 293 -12.80 9.37 -19.36
N GLN A 294 -13.89 8.71 -19.74
CA GLN A 294 -15.22 9.34 -19.77
C GLN A 294 -15.68 9.83 -18.39
N ALA A 295 -15.34 9.12 -17.31
CA ALA A 295 -15.65 9.55 -15.95
C ALA A 295 -14.85 10.79 -15.56
N ALA A 296 -13.59 10.90 -15.99
CA ALA A 296 -12.74 12.06 -15.75
C ALA A 296 -13.32 13.35 -16.36
N ASP A 297 -13.87 13.25 -17.58
CA ASP A 297 -14.46 14.39 -18.30
C ASP A 297 -15.66 15.01 -17.54
N LEU A 298 -16.31 14.25 -16.66
CA LEU A 298 -17.44 14.73 -15.86
C LEU A 298 -17.02 15.50 -14.59
N LEU A 299 -15.80 15.31 -14.12
CA LEU A 299 -15.36 15.85 -12.82
C LEU A 299 -15.39 17.39 -12.76
N SER A 300 -15.00 18.06 -13.85
CA SER A 300 -15.04 19.53 -13.93
C SER A 300 -16.48 20.06 -13.75
N ALA A 301 -17.45 19.40 -14.40
CA ALA A 301 -18.85 19.77 -14.29
C ALA A 301 -19.45 19.41 -12.91
N ILE A 302 -18.97 18.35 -12.26
CA ILE A 302 -19.36 18.03 -10.88
C ILE A 302 -18.83 19.09 -9.93
N HIS A 303 -17.56 19.49 -10.08
CA HIS A 303 -16.93 20.51 -9.23
C HIS A 303 -17.65 21.86 -9.29
N SER A 304 -17.94 22.36 -10.49
CA SER A 304 -18.64 23.63 -10.66
C SER A 304 -20.09 23.62 -10.18
N SER A 305 -20.67 22.44 -9.94
CA SER A 305 -22.07 22.27 -9.54
C SER A 305 -22.28 21.82 -8.08
N ILE A 306 -21.23 21.73 -7.26
CA ILE A 306 -21.32 21.35 -5.83
C ILE A 306 -22.31 22.25 -5.06
N GLN A 307 -22.30 23.55 -5.36
CA GLN A 307 -23.16 24.54 -4.70
C GLN A 307 -24.67 24.33 -4.93
N HIS A 308 -25.06 23.56 -5.95
CA HIS A 308 -26.47 23.30 -6.25
C HIS A 308 -27.09 22.23 -5.35
N GLY A 309 -26.29 21.48 -4.59
CA GLY A 309 -26.77 20.55 -3.57
C GLY A 309 -27.06 21.24 -2.24
N ILE A 310 -27.96 20.66 -1.44
CA ILE A 310 -28.12 21.08 -0.04
C ILE A 310 -26.80 20.84 0.69
N GLN A 311 -26.29 21.88 1.33
CA GLN A 311 -25.07 21.83 2.14
C GLN A 311 -25.39 21.32 3.54
N SER A 312 -24.43 20.64 4.17
CA SER A 312 -24.57 20.20 5.55
C SER A 312 -24.63 21.38 6.51
N GLN A 313 -25.41 21.26 7.58
CA GLN A 313 -25.40 22.26 8.64
C GLN A 313 -24.10 22.10 9.46
N ASN A 314 -23.31 23.17 9.56
CA ASN A 314 -22.04 23.21 10.30
C ASN A 314 -22.22 23.39 11.82
N ASP A 315 -23.46 23.58 12.29
CA ASP A 315 -23.75 23.88 13.68
C ASP A 315 -23.97 22.62 14.53
N THR A 316 -22.89 21.92 14.91
CA THR A 316 -22.89 21.25 16.21
C THR A 316 -21.54 21.36 16.89
N THR A 317 -21.56 21.88 18.11
CA THR A 317 -20.41 22.32 18.91
C THR A 317 -19.58 21.19 19.53
N LYS A 318 -19.86 19.90 19.27
CA LYS A 318 -19.11 18.77 19.88
C LYS A 318 -18.97 17.50 19.03
N GLY A 319 -19.00 17.62 17.71
CA GLY A 319 -18.62 16.52 16.81
C GLY A 319 -18.54 17.02 15.39
N ASP A 320 -17.42 16.80 14.71
CA ASP A 320 -17.11 17.23 13.33
C ASP A 320 -18.01 16.54 12.26
N HIS A 321 -19.26 16.20 12.60
CA HIS A 321 -20.14 15.39 11.77
C HIS A 321 -21.18 16.27 11.08
N PRO A 322 -21.05 16.51 9.77
CA PRO A 322 -22.09 17.20 9.02
C PRO A 322 -23.42 16.44 9.14
N ILE A 323 -24.44 17.07 9.73
CA ILE A 323 -25.78 16.49 9.79
C ILE A 323 -26.46 16.81 8.47
N MET A 324 -26.63 15.78 7.65
CA MET A 324 -27.34 15.86 6.39
C MET A 324 -28.60 14.99 6.48
N MET A 325 -29.69 15.42 5.83
CA MET A 325 -30.89 14.59 5.70
C MET A 325 -30.52 13.23 5.09
N GLY A 326 -30.93 12.14 5.76
CA GLY A 326 -30.59 10.78 5.39
C GLY A 326 -29.29 10.22 5.99
N PHE A 327 -28.50 11.02 6.73
CA PHE A 327 -27.25 10.57 7.36
C PHE A 327 -27.32 10.65 8.88
N GLU A 328 -27.14 9.51 9.55
CA GLU A 328 -27.12 9.41 11.01
C GLU A 328 -25.79 8.79 11.47
N PRO A 329 -24.80 9.60 11.89
CA PRO A 329 -23.48 9.12 12.29
C PRO A 329 -23.47 8.13 13.46
N LEU A 330 -24.49 8.17 14.33
CA LEU A 330 -24.56 7.31 15.52
C LEU A 330 -25.40 6.04 15.31
N VAL A 331 -25.99 5.83 14.12
CA VAL A 331 -26.91 4.71 13.86
C VAL A 331 -26.26 3.34 14.13
N ASN A 332 -24.95 3.24 13.90
CA ASN A 332 -24.21 1.98 14.00
C ASN A 332 -23.31 1.90 15.24
N GLN A 333 -23.43 2.81 16.20
CA GLN A 333 -22.52 2.88 17.35
C GLN A 333 -22.47 1.56 18.15
N ARG A 334 -23.60 0.84 18.22
CA ARG A 334 -23.70 -0.46 18.91
C ARG A 334 -23.09 -1.64 18.14
N LEU A 335 -22.79 -1.47 16.84
CA LEU A 335 -22.15 -2.49 16.00
C LEU A 335 -20.61 -2.40 16.06
N LEU A 336 -20.08 -1.26 16.51
CA LEU A 336 -18.65 -1.06 16.60
C LEU A 336 -18.08 -1.97 17.70
N PRO A 337 -16.88 -2.52 17.50
CA PRO A 337 -16.22 -3.27 18.54
C PRO A 337 -16.06 -2.38 19.78
N PRO A 338 -15.97 -2.97 20.97
CA PRO A 338 -15.69 -2.24 22.18
C PRO A 338 -14.22 -1.75 22.05
N THR A 339 -14.05 -0.56 21.49
CA THR A 339 -12.79 0.15 21.34
C THR A 339 -12.99 1.61 21.71
N PHE A 340 -11.89 2.34 21.92
CA PHE A 340 -11.95 3.77 22.20
C PHE A 340 -12.80 4.49 21.14
N PRO A 341 -13.75 5.37 21.51
CA PRO A 341 -14.59 6.08 20.56
C PRO A 341 -13.75 6.92 19.61
N ARG A 342 -13.57 6.44 18.38
CA ARG A 342 -12.94 7.18 17.27
C ARG A 342 -14.00 7.49 16.25
N TYR A 343 -14.23 8.77 15.99
CA TYR A 343 -15.23 9.21 15.02
C TYR A 343 -14.58 9.51 13.67
N ALA A 344 -15.17 9.00 12.59
CA ALA A 344 -14.65 9.21 11.25
C ALA A 344 -14.90 10.65 10.81
N LYS A 345 -13.83 11.39 10.53
CA LYS A 345 -13.93 12.73 9.96
C LYS A 345 -14.21 12.61 8.47
N ILE A 346 -15.45 12.81 8.07
CA ILE A 346 -15.85 12.78 6.67
C ILE A 346 -15.15 13.91 5.91
N ILE A 347 -14.55 13.58 4.78
CA ILE A 347 -13.87 14.56 3.93
C ILE A 347 -14.84 15.65 3.43
N LYS A 348 -14.30 16.82 3.08
CA LYS A 348 -15.09 17.92 2.55
C LYS A 348 -15.47 17.67 1.08
N ARG A 349 -16.57 18.28 0.63
CA ARG A 349 -17.08 18.13 -0.75
C ARG A 349 -16.14 18.74 -1.78
N GLU A 350 -15.42 19.79 -1.42
CA GLU A 350 -14.44 20.45 -2.28
C GLU A 350 -13.26 19.52 -2.61
N ASP A 351 -12.86 18.68 -1.63
CA ASP A 351 -11.76 17.73 -1.76
C ASP A 351 -12.15 16.45 -2.51
N MET A 352 -13.46 16.14 -2.58
CA MET A 352 -14.02 14.96 -3.24
C MET A 352 -13.59 14.85 -4.71
N VAL A 353 -13.69 15.93 -5.47
CA VAL A 353 -13.38 15.94 -6.90
C VAL A 353 -11.87 15.78 -7.12
N ALA A 354 -11.05 16.42 -6.29
CA ALA A 354 -9.59 16.27 -6.33
C ALA A 354 -9.17 14.82 -6.04
N TYR A 355 -9.83 14.16 -5.08
CA TYR A 355 -9.60 12.76 -4.78
C TYR A 355 -9.98 11.85 -5.96
N PHE A 356 -11.18 12.00 -6.53
CA PHE A 356 -11.59 11.18 -7.67
C PHE A 356 -10.72 11.41 -8.90
N SER A 357 -10.25 12.64 -9.14
CA SER A 357 -9.29 12.93 -10.21
C SER A 357 -8.02 12.10 -10.04
N LYS A 358 -7.42 12.14 -8.84
CA LYS A 358 -6.22 11.35 -8.52
C LYS A 358 -6.47 9.85 -8.62
N LEU A 359 -7.61 9.36 -8.13
CA LEU A 359 -7.99 7.95 -8.21
C LEU A 359 -8.11 7.50 -9.68
N ILE A 360 -8.79 8.28 -10.52
CA ILE A 360 -8.94 8.01 -11.94
C ILE A 360 -7.59 7.99 -12.64
N ASP A 361 -6.71 8.96 -12.38
CA ASP A 361 -5.38 8.98 -12.99
C ASP A 361 -4.54 7.77 -12.57
N ARG A 362 -4.63 7.35 -11.29
CA ARG A 362 -4.01 6.10 -10.82
C ARG A 362 -4.58 4.88 -11.54
N ILE A 363 -5.89 4.79 -11.72
CA ILE A 363 -6.53 3.68 -12.44
C ILE A 363 -6.11 3.68 -13.92
N LYS A 364 -5.94 4.84 -14.56
CA LYS A 364 -5.39 4.92 -15.93
C LYS A 364 -3.99 4.34 -15.97
N THR A 365 -3.13 4.68 -15.02
CA THR A 365 -1.80 4.06 -14.90
C THR A 365 -1.92 2.56 -14.72
N VAL A 366 -2.81 2.06 -13.85
CA VAL A 366 -3.06 0.61 -13.71
C VAL A 366 -3.38 -0.06 -15.04
N CYS A 367 -4.17 0.59 -15.91
CA CYS A 367 -4.47 0.04 -17.23
C CYS A 367 -3.23 -0.14 -18.12
N ASP A 368 -2.19 0.68 -17.93
CA ASP A 368 -0.98 0.64 -18.76
C ASP A 368 -0.08 -0.57 -18.44
N VAL A 369 -0.29 -1.25 -17.30
CA VAL A 369 0.52 -2.42 -16.89
C VAL A 369 0.46 -3.56 -17.92
N ILE A 370 -0.65 -3.70 -18.65
CA ILE A 370 -0.84 -4.75 -19.67
C ILE A 370 0.13 -4.61 -20.85
N SER A 371 0.71 -3.43 -21.04
CA SER A 371 1.73 -3.18 -22.07
C SER A 371 3.11 -3.67 -21.65
N THR A 372 3.31 -3.98 -20.37
CA THR A 372 4.59 -4.40 -19.80
C THR A 372 4.63 -5.93 -19.70
N THR A 373 5.47 -6.56 -20.52
CA THR A 373 5.48 -8.02 -20.67
C THR A 373 6.68 -8.71 -20.01
N ASN A 374 7.70 -7.96 -19.60
CA ASN A 374 8.93 -8.50 -19.01
C ASN A 374 8.97 -8.29 -17.49
N LEU A 375 9.60 -9.23 -16.77
CA LEU A 375 9.58 -9.26 -15.30
C LEU A 375 10.21 -8.02 -14.65
N HIS A 376 11.37 -7.58 -15.14
CA HIS A 376 12.06 -6.40 -14.60
C HIS A 376 11.22 -5.14 -14.79
N GLY A 377 10.61 -4.96 -15.96
CA GLY A 377 9.67 -3.88 -16.22
C GLY A 377 8.44 -3.91 -15.33
N ILE A 378 7.89 -5.09 -15.01
CA ILE A 378 6.79 -5.22 -14.05
C ILE A 378 7.25 -4.81 -12.64
N LEU A 379 8.41 -5.28 -12.18
CA LEU A 379 8.94 -4.90 -10.87
C LEU A 379 9.14 -3.38 -10.77
N ASP A 380 9.74 -2.76 -11.79
CA ASP A 380 9.93 -1.31 -11.87
C ASP A 380 8.59 -0.57 -11.92
N PHE A 381 7.61 -1.05 -12.71
CA PHE A 381 6.27 -0.48 -12.78
C PHE A 381 5.58 -0.47 -11.42
N PHE A 382 5.64 -1.58 -10.66
CA PHE A 382 5.05 -1.67 -9.32
C PHE A 382 5.79 -0.76 -8.32
N CYS A 383 7.12 -0.65 -8.42
CA CYS A 383 7.89 0.31 -7.63
C CYS A 383 7.41 1.74 -7.92
N GLU A 384 7.46 2.17 -9.18
CA GLU A 384 7.10 3.52 -9.61
C GLU A 384 5.65 3.88 -9.27
N PHE A 385 4.73 2.93 -9.44
CA PHE A 385 3.34 3.13 -9.06
C PHE A 385 3.21 3.33 -7.54
N SER A 386 3.91 2.52 -6.74
CA SER A 386 3.90 2.67 -5.28
C SER A 386 4.47 4.00 -4.81
N GLU A 387 5.45 4.57 -5.51
CA GLU A 387 6.07 5.85 -5.14
C GLU A 387 5.10 7.04 -5.24
N GLN A 388 4.00 6.89 -6.01
CA GLN A 388 2.93 7.89 -6.12
C GLN A 388 1.98 7.90 -4.90
N SER A 389 2.27 7.11 -3.87
CA SER A 389 1.43 6.87 -2.70
C SER A 389 -0.05 6.58 -3.06
N PRO A 390 -0.30 5.55 -3.88
CA PRO A 390 -1.64 5.20 -4.34
C PRO A 390 -2.54 4.70 -3.19
N CYS A 391 -3.84 5.01 -3.27
CA CYS A 391 -4.81 4.52 -2.28
C CYS A 391 -5.03 3.01 -2.42
N VAL A 392 -5.56 2.38 -1.37
CA VAL A 392 -5.70 0.93 -1.26
C VAL A 392 -6.41 0.30 -2.46
N LEU A 393 -7.50 0.91 -2.93
CA LEU A 393 -8.25 0.41 -4.09
C LEU A 393 -7.37 0.34 -5.34
N SER A 394 -6.65 1.43 -5.67
CA SER A 394 -5.80 1.45 -6.86
C SER A 394 -4.62 0.49 -6.77
N ARG A 395 -4.03 0.29 -5.58
CA ARG A 395 -3.00 -0.75 -5.34
C ARG A 395 -3.56 -2.15 -5.56
N SER A 396 -4.76 -2.41 -5.05
CA SER A 396 -5.42 -3.71 -5.19
C SER A 396 -5.89 -4.00 -6.61
N LEU A 397 -6.33 -2.99 -7.35
CA LEU A 397 -6.63 -3.13 -8.78
C LEU A 397 -5.37 -3.53 -9.54
N LEU A 398 -4.23 -2.85 -9.33
CA LEU A 398 -2.97 -3.22 -9.98
C LEU A 398 -2.56 -4.67 -9.71
N GLN A 399 -2.58 -5.08 -8.43
CA GLN A 399 -2.25 -6.44 -8.02
C GLN A 399 -3.15 -7.49 -8.69
N THR A 400 -4.47 -7.26 -8.66
CA THR A 400 -5.44 -8.22 -9.20
C THR A 400 -5.57 -8.18 -10.72
N THR A 401 -5.09 -7.13 -11.39
CA THR A 401 -4.96 -7.07 -12.85
C THR A 401 -3.75 -7.85 -13.33
N PHE A 402 -2.62 -7.77 -12.63
CA PHE A 402 -1.39 -8.48 -13.01
C PHE A 402 -1.40 -9.95 -12.57
N LEU A 403 -1.67 -10.25 -11.29
CA LEU A 403 -1.78 -11.61 -10.76
C LEU A 403 -3.25 -11.99 -10.58
N ILE A 404 -3.82 -12.63 -11.60
CA ILE A 404 -5.19 -13.16 -11.57
C ILE A 404 -5.17 -14.55 -10.90
N ASP A 405 -6.34 -15.05 -10.47
CA ASP A 405 -6.59 -16.36 -9.84
C ASP A 405 -5.47 -17.40 -10.03
N ASN A 406 -5.03 -18.01 -8.92
CA ASN A 406 -3.91 -18.96 -8.86
C ASN A 406 -2.55 -18.35 -9.27
N LYS A 407 -2.39 -17.03 -9.11
CA LYS A 407 -1.14 -16.28 -9.40
C LYS A 407 -0.70 -16.43 -10.86
N LYS A 408 -1.65 -16.52 -11.80
CA LYS A 408 -1.35 -16.48 -13.24
C LYS A 408 -1.14 -15.05 -13.71
N VAL A 409 -0.07 -14.83 -14.45
CA VAL A 409 0.27 -13.54 -15.05
C VAL A 409 -0.76 -13.22 -16.12
N PHE A 410 -1.50 -12.12 -15.92
CA PHE A 410 -2.62 -11.68 -16.75
C PHE A 410 -3.68 -12.78 -16.99
N GLY A 411 -3.79 -13.75 -16.08
CA GLY A 411 -4.74 -14.86 -16.16
C GLY A 411 -4.40 -15.96 -17.15
N THR A 412 -3.44 -15.74 -18.06
CA THR A 412 -3.10 -16.65 -19.17
C THR A 412 -1.74 -17.32 -19.00
N HIS A 413 -0.74 -16.62 -18.48
CA HIS A 413 0.65 -17.09 -18.46
C HIS A 413 1.08 -17.58 -17.09
N LEU A 414 2.00 -18.55 -17.08
CA LEU A 414 2.65 -19.02 -15.86
C LEU A 414 3.79 -18.07 -15.48
N MET A 415 3.96 -17.82 -14.17
CA MET A 415 5.08 -17.02 -13.67
C MET A 415 6.43 -17.63 -14.06
N GLN A 416 6.51 -18.96 -14.15
CA GLN A 416 7.69 -19.69 -14.60
C GLN A 416 8.16 -19.25 -16.00
N ASP A 417 7.23 -19.01 -16.92
CA ASP A 417 7.56 -18.64 -18.30
C ASP A 417 8.15 -17.22 -18.34
N MET A 418 7.55 -16.30 -17.58
CA MET A 418 8.04 -14.93 -17.44
C MET A 418 9.44 -14.87 -16.81
N ILE A 419 9.71 -15.73 -15.80
CA ILE A 419 11.03 -15.87 -15.19
C ILE A 419 12.05 -16.43 -16.18
N LYS A 420 11.69 -17.47 -16.96
CA LYS A 420 12.58 -18.01 -18.00
C LYS A 420 12.94 -16.96 -19.04
N ASP A 421 11.99 -16.13 -19.45
CA ASP A 421 12.24 -15.03 -20.39
C ASP A 421 13.13 -13.94 -19.79
N ALA A 422 12.93 -13.61 -18.50
CA ALA A 422 13.80 -12.69 -17.78
C ALA A 422 15.24 -13.21 -17.69
N LEU A 423 15.42 -14.52 -17.40
CA LEU A 423 16.73 -15.17 -17.38
C LEU A 423 17.40 -15.12 -18.75
N ARG A 424 16.68 -15.46 -19.83
CA ARG A 424 17.19 -15.38 -21.21
C ARG A 424 17.64 -13.98 -21.56
N TYR A 425 16.86 -12.98 -21.19
CA TYR A 425 17.17 -11.59 -21.53
C TYR A 425 18.32 -11.04 -20.69
N PHE A 426 18.41 -11.38 -19.39
CA PHE A 426 19.34 -10.73 -18.47
C PHE A 426 20.72 -11.41 -18.39
N VAL A 427 20.78 -12.75 -18.31
CA VAL A 427 22.04 -13.52 -18.15
C VAL A 427 22.32 -14.55 -19.24
N SER A 428 21.40 -14.76 -20.19
CA SER A 428 21.55 -15.69 -21.32
C SER A 428 22.10 -17.08 -20.94
N PRO A 429 21.48 -17.81 -19.99
CA PRO A 429 22.06 -19.03 -19.45
C PRO A 429 22.13 -20.13 -20.53
N PRO A 430 23.23 -20.89 -20.65
CA PRO A 430 23.40 -21.88 -21.72
C PRO A 430 22.27 -22.91 -21.82
N VAL A 431 21.72 -23.33 -20.68
CA VAL A 431 20.60 -24.30 -20.62
C VAL A 431 19.32 -23.82 -21.33
N LEU A 432 19.11 -22.51 -21.44
CA LEU A 432 17.96 -21.91 -22.15
C LEU A 432 18.27 -21.52 -23.60
N SER A 433 19.52 -21.69 -24.05
CA SER A 433 19.93 -21.40 -25.43
C SER A 433 19.66 -22.60 -26.32
N TYR A 434 18.78 -22.45 -27.32
CA TYR A 434 18.44 -23.50 -28.31
C TYR A 434 19.65 -24.07 -29.08
N LYS A 435 20.82 -23.41 -28.98
CA LYS A 435 22.08 -23.81 -29.61
C LYS A 435 23.04 -24.56 -28.69
N CYS A 436 22.73 -24.67 -27.41
CA CYS A 436 23.53 -25.43 -26.45
C CYS A 436 23.08 -26.88 -26.40
N CYS A 437 24.01 -27.83 -26.29
CA CYS A 437 23.69 -29.23 -26.03
C CYS A 437 22.80 -29.44 -24.78
N LEU A 438 22.91 -28.55 -23.78
CA LEU A 438 22.08 -28.60 -22.57
C LEU A 438 20.60 -28.36 -22.85
N PHE A 439 20.24 -27.64 -23.90
CA PHE A 439 18.84 -27.33 -24.21
C PHE A 439 17.99 -28.56 -24.50
N ASN A 440 18.60 -29.64 -25.00
CA ASN A 440 17.90 -30.91 -25.26
C ASN A 440 18.21 -31.98 -24.20
N ASN A 441 19.04 -31.67 -23.20
CA ASN A 441 19.38 -32.60 -22.13
C ASN A 441 18.26 -32.65 -21.09
N HIS A 442 17.70 -33.83 -20.83
CA HIS A 442 16.57 -34.00 -19.90
C HIS A 442 16.92 -33.58 -18.47
N GLN A 443 18.08 -33.99 -17.97
CA GLN A 443 18.54 -33.66 -16.63
C GLN A 443 18.74 -32.14 -16.45
N ALA A 444 19.32 -31.47 -17.46
CA ALA A 444 19.49 -30.02 -17.43
C ALA A 444 18.15 -29.27 -17.45
N LYS A 445 17.15 -29.78 -18.20
CA LYS A 445 15.78 -29.26 -18.18
C LYS A 445 15.12 -29.40 -16.81
N ASP A 446 15.25 -30.57 -16.18
CA ASP A 446 14.65 -30.81 -14.87
C ASP A 446 15.22 -29.87 -13.81
N TYR A 447 16.55 -29.62 -13.85
CA TYR A 447 17.19 -28.65 -12.96
C TYR A 447 16.64 -27.23 -13.14
N ILE A 448 16.56 -26.72 -14.37
CA ILE A 448 16.06 -25.35 -14.60
C ILE A 448 14.56 -25.23 -14.34
N ASP A 449 13.77 -26.25 -14.64
CA ASP A 449 12.32 -26.24 -14.42
C ASP A 449 11.98 -26.28 -12.93
N SER A 450 12.72 -27.08 -12.14
CA SER A 450 12.60 -27.09 -10.68
C SER A 450 12.98 -25.74 -10.07
N PHE A 451 14.13 -25.19 -10.45
CA PHE A 451 14.61 -23.91 -9.94
C PHE A 451 13.64 -22.76 -10.24
N VAL A 452 13.16 -22.67 -11.48
CA VAL A 452 12.19 -21.64 -11.88
C VAL A 452 10.85 -21.83 -11.15
N THR A 453 10.44 -23.07 -10.87
CA THR A 453 9.24 -23.35 -10.08
C THR A 453 9.38 -22.83 -8.65
N HIS A 454 10.54 -23.03 -8.03
CA HIS A 454 10.83 -22.49 -6.69
C HIS A 454 10.91 -20.95 -6.68
N CYS A 455 11.40 -20.32 -7.76
CA CYS A 455 11.40 -18.86 -7.90
C CYS A 455 10.00 -18.24 -7.97
N SER A 456 8.99 -18.94 -8.52
CA SER A 456 7.65 -18.37 -8.76
C SER A 456 7.02 -17.73 -7.52
N ARG A 457 7.09 -18.38 -6.36
CA ARG A 457 6.45 -17.87 -5.12
C ARG A 457 7.18 -16.64 -4.57
N PRO A 458 8.51 -16.63 -4.36
CA PRO A 458 9.23 -15.45 -3.90
C PRO A 458 9.06 -14.23 -4.81
N PHE A 459 9.08 -14.41 -6.14
CA PHE A 459 8.84 -13.30 -7.08
C PHE A 459 7.40 -12.78 -7.05
N CYS A 460 6.39 -13.65 -6.94
CA CYS A 460 5.01 -13.20 -6.74
C CYS A 460 4.87 -12.42 -5.41
N SER A 461 5.54 -12.88 -4.35
CA SER A 461 5.51 -12.23 -3.04
C SER A 461 6.22 -10.88 -3.08
N LEU A 462 7.35 -10.77 -3.79
CA LEU A 462 8.03 -9.50 -4.04
C LEU A 462 7.09 -8.51 -4.73
N ILE A 463 6.43 -8.90 -5.83
CA ILE A 463 5.45 -8.05 -6.53
C ILE A 463 4.31 -7.64 -5.60
N GLN A 464 3.81 -8.56 -4.77
CA GLN A 464 2.78 -8.28 -3.77
C GLN A 464 3.24 -7.25 -2.72
N ILE A 465 4.50 -7.33 -2.27
CA ILE A 465 5.09 -6.38 -1.31
C ILE A 465 4.95 -4.95 -1.83
N HIS A 466 5.29 -4.68 -3.09
CA HIS A 466 5.14 -3.35 -3.70
C HIS A 466 3.69 -2.85 -3.77
N GLY A 467 2.69 -3.70 -3.51
CA GLY A 467 1.29 -3.29 -3.37
C GLY A 467 0.90 -2.81 -1.98
N HIS A 468 1.71 -3.01 -0.94
CA HIS A 468 1.43 -2.51 0.41
C HIS A 468 1.73 -1.01 0.55
N ASN A 469 1.34 -0.39 1.66
CA ASN A 469 1.81 0.96 1.99
C ASN A 469 3.33 0.97 2.25
N ARG A 470 3.96 2.16 2.19
CA ARG A 470 5.43 2.31 2.21
C ARG A 470 6.08 1.80 3.50
N ALA A 471 5.43 1.99 4.65
CA ALA A 471 5.92 1.48 5.92
C ALA A 471 5.96 -0.05 5.94
N ARG A 472 4.86 -0.70 5.54
CA ARG A 472 4.75 -2.16 5.47
C ARG A 472 5.63 -2.78 4.41
N GLN A 473 5.91 -2.06 3.33
CA GLN A 473 6.90 -2.49 2.34
C GLN A 473 8.27 -2.71 2.98
N ARG A 474 8.76 -1.76 3.78
CA ARG A 474 10.07 -1.88 4.43
C ARG A 474 10.16 -3.13 5.31
N ASP A 475 9.14 -3.38 6.13
CA ASP A 475 9.11 -4.55 7.01
C ASP A 475 9.15 -5.86 6.20
N LYS A 476 8.29 -5.97 5.19
CA LYS A 476 8.19 -7.19 4.37
C LYS A 476 9.41 -7.39 3.46
N LEU A 477 10.09 -6.31 3.02
CA LEU A 477 11.38 -6.38 2.32
C LEU A 477 12.49 -6.96 3.20
N GLY A 478 12.46 -6.71 4.51
CA GLY A 478 13.38 -7.35 5.45
C GLY A 478 13.17 -8.87 5.50
N HIS A 479 11.93 -9.33 5.56
CA HIS A 479 11.58 -10.75 5.65
C HIS A 479 11.81 -11.51 4.32
N ILE A 480 11.49 -10.92 3.17
CA ILE A 480 11.63 -11.60 1.86
C ILE A 480 13.09 -11.95 1.53
N LEU A 481 14.07 -11.28 2.16
CA LEU A 481 15.49 -11.60 2.02
C LEU A 481 15.83 -13.03 2.47
N GLU A 482 15.11 -13.59 3.44
CA GLU A 482 15.32 -15.00 3.86
C GLU A 482 14.94 -15.98 2.74
N GLU A 483 13.84 -15.71 2.03
CA GLU A 483 13.41 -16.51 0.87
C GLU A 483 14.42 -16.36 -0.29
N PHE A 484 14.88 -15.15 -0.58
CA PHE A 484 15.85 -14.92 -1.66
C PHE A 484 17.28 -15.40 -1.32
N ALA A 485 17.66 -15.45 -0.04
CA ALA A 485 18.90 -16.09 0.39
C ALA A 485 18.88 -17.60 0.12
N THR A 486 17.72 -18.24 0.36
CA THR A 486 17.52 -19.66 0.02
C THR A 486 17.61 -19.88 -1.49
N LEU A 487 16.98 -19.01 -2.28
CA LEU A 487 17.09 -19.06 -3.75
C LEU A 487 18.52 -18.86 -4.25
N GLN A 488 19.34 -18.05 -3.56
CA GLN A 488 20.74 -17.83 -3.93
C GLN A 488 21.56 -19.11 -3.81
N ASP A 489 21.44 -19.82 -2.68
CA ASP A 489 22.12 -21.11 -2.47
C ASP A 489 21.65 -22.18 -3.48
N GLU A 490 20.35 -22.23 -3.77
CA GLU A 490 19.82 -23.12 -4.81
C GLU A 490 20.38 -22.77 -6.19
N ALA A 491 20.42 -21.49 -6.56
CA ALA A 491 20.93 -21.03 -7.85
C ALA A 491 22.40 -21.41 -8.04
N GLU A 492 23.23 -21.28 -7.01
CA GLU A 492 24.64 -21.66 -7.04
C GLU A 492 24.84 -23.17 -7.21
N LYS A 493 24.03 -23.99 -6.53
CA LYS A 493 24.02 -25.46 -6.70
C LYS A 493 23.61 -25.86 -8.12
N VAL A 494 22.58 -25.23 -8.66
CA VAL A 494 22.11 -25.50 -10.03
C VAL A 494 23.16 -25.07 -11.06
N ASP A 495 23.76 -23.89 -10.90
CA ASP A 495 24.86 -23.44 -11.76
C ASP A 495 26.05 -24.42 -11.73
N ALA A 496 26.43 -24.94 -10.56
CA ALA A 496 27.50 -25.91 -10.43
C ALA A 496 27.17 -27.26 -11.12
N ALA A 497 25.93 -27.72 -11.01
CA ALA A 497 25.46 -28.93 -11.68
C ALA A 497 25.43 -28.76 -13.21
N LEU A 498 24.90 -27.64 -13.70
CA LEU A 498 24.87 -27.30 -15.13
C LEU A 498 26.28 -27.12 -15.69
N HIS A 499 27.20 -26.51 -14.94
CA HIS A 499 28.61 -26.39 -15.31
C HIS A 499 29.25 -27.77 -15.48
N SER A 500 29.04 -28.68 -14.52
CA SER A 500 29.58 -30.04 -14.57
C SER A 500 29.05 -30.84 -15.77
N LEU A 501 27.78 -30.63 -16.14
CA LEU A 501 27.20 -31.23 -17.36
C LEU A 501 27.78 -30.58 -18.63
N LEU A 502 27.91 -29.26 -18.67
CA LEU A 502 28.45 -28.56 -19.83
C LEU A 502 29.90 -28.96 -20.11
N MET A 503 30.74 -29.06 -19.08
CA MET A 503 32.15 -29.44 -19.24
C MET A 503 32.32 -30.86 -19.79
N LYS A 504 31.34 -31.76 -19.59
CA LYS A 504 31.35 -33.10 -20.18
C LYS A 504 30.96 -33.10 -21.67
N LEU A 505 30.09 -32.18 -22.08
CA LEU A 505 29.48 -32.18 -23.41
C LEU A 505 30.14 -31.19 -24.38
N GLU A 506 30.49 -29.99 -23.90
CA GLU A 506 31.14 -28.90 -24.63
C GLU A 506 32.25 -28.26 -23.77
N PRO A 507 33.41 -28.90 -23.59
CA PRO A 507 34.49 -28.41 -22.71
C PRO A 507 35.03 -27.02 -23.10
N GLN A 508 34.87 -26.62 -24.36
CA GLN A 508 35.35 -25.33 -24.88
C GLN A 508 34.39 -24.17 -24.59
N ARG A 509 33.16 -24.44 -24.14
CA ARG A 509 32.17 -23.40 -23.88
C ARG A 509 32.28 -22.90 -22.44
N GLN A 510 32.48 -21.60 -22.28
CA GLN A 510 32.52 -20.99 -20.96
C GLN A 510 31.15 -21.09 -20.28
N HIS A 511 31.09 -21.68 -19.09
CA HIS A 511 29.94 -21.59 -18.22
C HIS A 511 30.15 -20.44 -17.24
N LEU A 512 29.22 -19.50 -17.21
CA LEU A 512 29.18 -18.44 -16.21
C LEU A 512 28.13 -18.80 -15.17
N ALA A 513 28.31 -18.38 -13.91
CA ALA A 513 27.33 -18.56 -12.84
C ALA A 513 26.11 -17.66 -13.09
N CYS A 514 25.33 -17.99 -14.13
CA CYS A 514 24.26 -17.16 -14.67
C CYS A 514 23.11 -17.03 -13.66
N LEU A 515 22.64 -18.15 -13.09
CA LEU A 515 21.49 -18.15 -12.18
C LEU A 515 21.85 -17.45 -10.87
N GLY A 516 23.01 -17.74 -10.31
CA GLY A 516 23.52 -17.09 -9.11
C GLY A 516 23.73 -15.59 -9.30
N THR A 517 24.19 -15.16 -10.48
CA THR A 517 24.31 -13.73 -10.83
C THR A 517 22.93 -13.05 -10.89
N TRP A 518 21.92 -13.74 -11.43
CA TRP A 518 20.57 -13.19 -11.56
C TRP A 518 19.86 -13.04 -10.21
N ILE A 519 19.92 -14.06 -9.34
CA ILE A 519 19.33 -13.96 -8.00
C ILE A 519 20.08 -12.92 -7.15
N LEU A 520 21.41 -12.86 -7.25
CA LEU A 520 22.20 -11.86 -6.53
C LEU A 520 21.83 -10.43 -6.91
N TYR A 521 21.53 -10.18 -8.19
CA TYR A 521 21.02 -8.88 -8.64
C TYR A 521 19.73 -8.50 -7.89
N HIS A 522 18.79 -9.43 -7.75
CA HIS A 522 17.54 -9.19 -7.02
C HIS A 522 17.76 -9.01 -5.51
N ASN A 523 18.63 -9.82 -4.89
CA ASN A 523 19.05 -9.64 -3.49
C ASN A 523 19.57 -8.23 -3.24
N LEU A 524 20.52 -7.78 -4.07
CA LEU A 524 21.11 -6.44 -3.96
C LEU A 524 20.08 -5.33 -4.15
N ARG A 525 19.16 -5.46 -5.11
CA ARG A 525 18.06 -4.52 -5.32
C ARG A 525 17.15 -4.42 -4.09
N ILE A 526 16.78 -5.56 -3.48
CA ILE A 526 15.96 -5.60 -2.27
C ILE A 526 16.69 -4.95 -1.09
N MET A 527 17.97 -5.27 -0.87
CA MET A 527 18.79 -4.67 0.19
C MET A 527 18.92 -3.15 0.02
N VAL A 528 19.16 -2.68 -1.20
CA VAL A 528 19.22 -1.25 -1.53
C VAL A 528 17.87 -0.59 -1.24
N GLN A 529 16.76 -1.16 -1.69
CA GLN A 529 15.42 -0.62 -1.44
C GLN A 529 15.09 -0.57 0.05
N TYR A 530 15.47 -1.60 0.82
CA TYR A 530 15.31 -1.63 2.27
C TYR A 530 16.01 -0.44 2.95
N LEU A 531 17.28 -0.19 2.61
CA LEU A 531 18.02 0.94 3.19
C LEU A 531 17.45 2.28 2.74
N LEU A 532 17.16 2.46 1.45
CA LEU A 532 16.62 3.72 0.92
C LEU A 532 15.25 4.06 1.50
N SER A 533 14.40 3.05 1.75
CA SER A 533 13.11 3.25 2.40
C SER A 533 13.23 3.85 3.81
N GLY A 534 14.35 3.64 4.50
CA GLY A 534 14.58 4.26 5.81
C GLY A 534 14.84 5.77 5.74
N PHE A 535 15.34 6.30 4.62
CA PHE A 535 15.39 7.76 4.42
C PHE A 535 13.98 8.31 4.14
N GLU A 536 13.22 7.64 3.27
CA GLU A 536 11.86 8.05 2.92
C GLU A 536 10.91 8.05 4.12
N LEU A 537 11.09 7.10 5.04
CA LEU A 537 10.29 6.95 6.26
C LEU A 537 10.92 7.68 7.47
N GLU A 538 11.96 8.47 7.26
CA GLU A 538 12.65 9.26 8.30
C GLU A 538 13.13 8.42 9.50
N LEU A 539 13.58 7.19 9.25
CA LEU A 539 14.01 6.23 10.28
C LEU A 539 15.46 6.40 10.73
N TYR A 540 16.24 7.23 10.03
CA TYR A 540 17.64 7.47 10.33
C TYR A 540 17.83 8.89 10.88
N SER A 541 18.55 8.99 12.00
CA SER A 541 19.04 10.27 12.50
C SER A 541 20.24 10.76 11.68
N MET A 542 20.49 12.08 11.66
CA MET A 542 21.60 12.69 10.90
C MET A 542 22.97 12.03 11.17
N HIS A 543 23.27 11.70 12.42
CA HIS A 543 24.55 11.08 12.80
C HIS A 543 24.69 9.62 12.32
N GLU A 544 23.63 9.01 11.80
CA GLU A 544 23.61 7.66 11.24
C GLU A 544 23.86 7.65 9.73
N TYR A 545 23.65 8.78 9.04
CA TYR A 545 23.67 8.86 7.58
C TYR A 545 24.98 8.34 6.98
N TYR A 546 26.11 8.59 7.63
CA TYR A 546 27.41 8.26 7.07
C TYR A 546 27.61 6.76 6.87
N TYR A 547 27.24 5.90 7.82
CA TYR A 547 27.38 4.45 7.65
C TYR A 547 26.31 3.86 6.73
N ILE A 548 25.11 4.46 6.66
CA ILE A 548 24.08 4.04 5.70
C ILE A 548 24.55 4.34 4.26
N TYR A 549 24.98 5.57 3.99
CA TYR A 549 25.49 5.95 2.66
C TYR A 549 26.79 5.23 2.31
N TRP A 550 27.67 4.97 3.28
CA TRP A 550 28.86 4.15 3.07
C TRP A 550 28.50 2.73 2.62
N TYR A 551 27.56 2.08 3.33
CA TYR A 551 27.14 0.73 3.02
C TYR A 551 26.47 0.66 1.64
N LEU A 552 25.68 1.68 1.29
CA LEU A 552 25.14 1.82 -0.06
C LEU A 552 26.26 1.98 -1.11
N SER A 553 27.20 2.92 -0.93
CA SER A 553 28.17 3.28 -1.97
C SER A 553 29.33 2.30 -2.13
N GLU A 554 29.99 1.96 -1.03
CA GLU A 554 31.24 1.18 -1.03
C GLU A 554 30.95 -0.33 -1.06
N PHE A 555 29.76 -0.75 -0.63
CA PHE A 555 29.39 -2.15 -0.54
C PHE A 555 28.29 -2.54 -1.53
N LEU A 556 27.03 -2.15 -1.31
CA LEU A 556 25.91 -2.67 -2.10
C LEU A 556 25.98 -2.27 -3.58
N TYR A 557 26.18 -0.99 -3.90
CA TYR A 557 26.30 -0.55 -5.29
C TYR A 557 27.59 -1.08 -5.94
N ALA A 558 28.68 -1.26 -5.19
CA ALA A 558 29.90 -1.88 -5.73
C ALA A 558 29.63 -3.35 -6.15
N TRP A 559 28.94 -4.12 -5.32
CA TRP A 559 28.48 -5.48 -5.64
C TRP A 559 27.48 -5.51 -6.80
N LEU A 560 26.56 -4.54 -6.84
CA LEU A 560 25.56 -4.43 -7.91
C LEU A 560 26.23 -4.16 -9.26
N MET A 561 27.18 -3.23 -9.30
CA MET A 561 27.94 -2.92 -10.52
C MET A 561 28.77 -4.12 -11.00
N SER A 562 29.40 -4.86 -10.09
CA SER A 562 30.12 -6.11 -10.43
C SER A 562 29.16 -7.16 -10.99
N THR A 563 27.98 -7.31 -10.39
CA THR A 563 26.94 -8.26 -10.82
C THR A 563 26.37 -7.90 -12.20
N LEU A 564 26.08 -6.62 -12.44
CA LEU A 564 25.65 -6.13 -13.74
C LEU A 564 26.74 -6.30 -14.81
N SER A 565 28.01 -6.09 -14.47
CA SER A 565 29.14 -6.32 -15.38
C SER A 565 29.30 -7.80 -15.75
N ARG A 566 29.07 -8.71 -14.80
CA ARG A 566 29.03 -10.16 -15.08
C ARG A 566 27.88 -10.52 -16.02
N ALA A 567 26.69 -9.98 -15.78
CA ALA A 567 25.52 -10.20 -16.65
C ALA A 567 25.74 -9.68 -18.08
N ASP A 568 26.27 -8.45 -18.25
CA ASP A 568 26.62 -7.88 -19.57
C ASP A 568 27.68 -8.74 -20.28
N SER A 569 28.66 -9.26 -19.54
CA SER A 569 29.68 -10.17 -20.09
C SER A 569 29.08 -11.49 -20.57
N SER A 570 28.11 -12.07 -19.83
CA SER A 570 27.38 -13.27 -20.23
C SER A 570 26.60 -13.06 -21.53
N GLN A 571 25.90 -11.92 -21.66
CA GLN A 571 25.18 -11.56 -22.87
C GLN A 571 26.14 -11.42 -24.07
N MET A 572 27.25 -10.71 -23.88
CA MET A 572 28.25 -10.52 -24.94
C MET A 572 28.91 -11.83 -25.38
N ALA A 573 29.16 -12.76 -24.46
CA ALA A 573 29.73 -14.06 -24.79
C ALA A 573 28.79 -14.85 -25.72
N GLU A 574 27.49 -14.89 -25.40
CA GLU A 574 26.49 -15.55 -26.24
C GLU A 574 26.34 -14.85 -27.60
N GLU A 575 26.35 -13.51 -27.65
CA GLU A 575 26.30 -12.76 -28.91
C GLU A 575 27.50 -13.08 -29.82
N ARG A 576 28.72 -13.15 -29.28
CA ARG A 576 29.91 -13.52 -30.06
C ARG A 576 29.80 -14.93 -30.65
N LEU A 577 29.30 -15.89 -29.88
CA LEU A 577 29.04 -17.25 -30.38
C LEU A 577 28.01 -17.25 -31.53
N LEU A 578 26.98 -16.40 -31.43
CA LEU A 578 26.00 -16.21 -32.50
C LEU A 578 26.66 -15.62 -33.76
N GLU A 579 27.54 -14.63 -33.64
CA GLU A 579 28.23 -14.00 -34.76
C GLU A 579 29.21 -14.93 -35.49
N GLU A 580 29.99 -15.72 -34.74
CA GLU A 580 31.01 -16.63 -35.30
C GLU A 580 30.37 -17.74 -36.14
N GLN A 581 29.23 -18.27 -35.72
CA GLN A 581 28.50 -19.29 -36.48
C GLN A 581 27.81 -18.71 -37.74
N VAL A 582 27.38 -17.44 -37.72
CA VAL A 582 26.82 -16.76 -38.91
C VAL A 582 27.91 -16.49 -39.96
N LYS A 583 29.17 -16.28 -39.55
CA LYS A 583 30.30 -16.13 -40.48
C LYS A 583 30.56 -17.38 -41.32
N GLY A 584 30.18 -18.57 -40.84
CA GLY A 584 30.34 -19.86 -41.52
C GLY A 584 29.30 -20.18 -42.62
N ARG A 585 28.22 -19.38 -42.77
CA ARG A 585 27.10 -19.74 -43.68
C ARG A 585 26.66 -18.69 -44.72
N SER A 586 27.30 -17.52 -44.89
CA SER A 586 26.81 -16.54 -45.90
C SER A 586 27.82 -15.56 -46.53
N SER A 587 27.53 -15.20 -47.79
CA SER A 587 28.31 -14.37 -48.71
C SER A 587 28.41 -12.88 -48.31
N LYS A 588 29.47 -12.20 -48.77
CA LYS A 588 29.95 -10.86 -48.33
C LYS A 588 28.93 -9.71 -48.32
N LYS A 589 27.80 -9.77 -49.06
CA LYS A 589 26.81 -8.67 -49.12
C LYS A 589 25.75 -8.70 -48.01
N ILE A 590 25.38 -9.86 -47.46
CA ILE A 590 24.41 -9.98 -46.33
C ILE A 590 25.08 -9.64 -44.99
N LYS A 591 26.41 -9.82 -44.88
CA LYS A 591 27.23 -9.50 -43.70
C LYS A 591 27.13 -8.03 -43.27
N LYS A 592 27.04 -7.06 -44.20
CA LYS A 592 26.96 -5.62 -43.83
C LYS A 592 25.60 -5.21 -43.27
N LYS A 593 24.48 -5.75 -43.77
CA LYS A 593 23.13 -5.42 -43.28
C LYS A 593 22.82 -6.04 -41.91
N LYS A 594 23.28 -7.26 -41.64
CA LYS A 594 23.07 -7.93 -40.34
C LYS A 594 23.99 -7.41 -39.23
N LYS A 595 25.24 -7.04 -39.53
CA LYS A 595 26.16 -6.46 -38.54
C LYS A 595 25.64 -5.15 -37.95
N VAL A 596 24.93 -4.34 -38.76
CA VAL A 596 24.24 -3.12 -38.32
C VAL A 596 23.04 -3.43 -37.42
N LEU A 597 22.33 -4.55 -37.65
CA LEU A 597 21.14 -4.95 -36.87
C LEU A 597 21.48 -5.47 -35.46
N PHE A 598 22.61 -6.17 -35.31
CA PHE A 598 23.10 -6.64 -34.00
C PHE A 598 23.82 -5.52 -33.23
N SER A 599 24.60 -4.67 -33.91
CA SER A 599 25.25 -3.51 -33.27
C SER A 599 24.27 -2.38 -32.88
N SER A 600 23.04 -2.37 -33.41
CA SER A 600 22.02 -1.36 -33.10
C SER A 600 21.03 -1.77 -32.01
N ALA A 601 21.15 -2.97 -31.44
CA ALA A 601 20.34 -3.35 -30.29
C ALA A 601 20.76 -2.52 -29.08
N VAL A 602 19.83 -1.73 -28.52
CA VAL A 602 20.02 -1.01 -27.26
C VAL A 602 20.49 -2.02 -26.22
N ARG A 603 21.66 -1.77 -25.60
CA ARG A 603 22.18 -2.66 -24.57
C ARG A 603 21.18 -2.75 -23.43
N PRO A 604 20.64 -3.94 -23.14
CA PRO A 604 19.48 -4.10 -22.26
C PRO A 604 19.73 -3.63 -20.82
N LEU A 605 20.98 -3.77 -20.34
CA LEU A 605 21.39 -3.39 -18.98
C LEU A 605 21.92 -1.96 -18.87
N SER A 606 22.05 -1.23 -19.98
CA SER A 606 22.75 0.06 -19.99
C SER A 606 22.07 1.11 -19.12
N LYS A 607 20.73 1.14 -19.09
CA LYS A 607 19.97 2.06 -18.22
C LYS A 607 20.26 1.76 -16.75
N GLU A 608 20.14 0.49 -16.36
CA GLU A 608 20.35 0.03 -14.98
C GLU A 608 21.77 0.30 -14.48
N ILE A 609 22.78 0.03 -15.31
CA ILE A 609 24.19 0.33 -15.03
C ILE A 609 24.39 1.83 -14.82
N THR A 610 23.82 2.65 -15.70
CA THR A 610 23.96 4.12 -15.65
C THR A 610 23.32 4.68 -14.37
N MET A 611 22.10 4.23 -14.04
CA MET A 611 21.39 4.66 -12.84
C MET A 611 22.08 4.17 -11.56
N SER A 612 22.49 2.90 -11.50
CA SER A 612 23.23 2.34 -10.37
C SER A 612 24.54 3.09 -10.12
N GLN A 613 25.27 3.45 -11.18
CA GLN A 613 26.51 4.22 -11.07
C GLN A 613 26.26 5.66 -10.60
N ALA A 614 25.18 6.30 -11.05
CA ALA A 614 24.80 7.63 -10.58
C ALA A 614 24.45 7.60 -9.08
N TYR A 615 23.62 6.64 -8.66
CA TYR A 615 23.26 6.42 -7.26
C TYR A 615 24.47 6.11 -6.37
N GLN A 616 25.40 5.27 -6.85
CA GLN A 616 26.64 4.97 -6.15
C GLN A 616 27.44 6.25 -5.88
N ASN A 617 27.57 7.12 -6.88
CA ASN A 617 28.28 8.39 -6.74
C ASN A 617 27.54 9.38 -5.84
N MET A 618 26.21 9.43 -5.89
CA MET A 618 25.43 10.24 -4.95
C MET A 618 25.63 9.78 -3.50
N CYS A 619 25.57 8.47 -3.24
CA CYS A 619 25.84 7.89 -1.93
C CYS A 619 27.28 8.16 -1.47
N ALA A 620 28.27 7.98 -2.33
CA ALA A 620 29.68 8.25 -2.02
C ALA A 620 29.93 9.73 -1.71
N GLY A 621 29.27 10.63 -2.44
CA GLY A 621 29.30 12.07 -2.19
C GLY A 621 28.72 12.42 -0.83
N MET A 622 27.56 11.85 -0.49
CA MET A 622 26.92 12.07 0.82
C MET A 622 27.73 11.47 1.97
N TYR A 623 28.22 10.23 1.84
CA TYR A 623 29.11 9.59 2.81
C TYR A 623 30.31 10.49 3.15
N LYS A 624 31.05 10.95 2.13
CA LYS A 624 32.22 11.82 2.32
C LYS A 624 31.86 13.17 2.91
N THR A 625 30.72 13.74 2.51
CA THR A 625 30.20 14.99 3.10
C THR A 625 29.91 14.82 4.58
N MET A 626 29.28 13.72 4.99
CA MET A 626 28.96 13.44 6.38
C MET A 626 30.21 13.23 7.24
N VAL A 627 31.19 12.48 6.75
CA VAL A 627 32.46 12.28 7.47
C VAL A 627 33.21 13.60 7.62
N ALA A 628 33.26 14.42 6.57
CA ALA A 628 33.91 15.73 6.63
C ALA A 628 33.21 16.69 7.62
N LEU A 629 31.87 16.69 7.64
CA LEU A 629 31.10 17.46 8.62
C LEU A 629 31.33 16.97 10.05
N ASP A 630 31.46 15.66 10.26
CA ASP A 630 31.76 15.10 11.58
C ASP A 630 33.16 15.53 12.06
N MET A 631 34.15 15.51 11.16
CA MET A 631 35.52 16.00 11.45
C MET A 631 35.55 17.50 11.81
N ASP A 632 34.70 18.30 11.18
CA ASP A 632 34.54 19.72 11.48
C ASP A 632 33.62 19.98 12.71
N GLY A 633 33.16 18.93 13.41
CA GLY A 633 32.31 19.05 14.59
C GLY A 633 30.87 19.53 14.31
N LYS A 634 30.41 19.38 13.06
CA LYS A 634 29.11 19.84 12.56
C LYS A 634 28.03 18.75 12.54
N VAL A 635 28.32 17.59 13.12
CA VAL A 635 27.35 16.50 13.31
C VAL A 635 27.04 16.36 14.79
N GLN A 636 25.79 16.64 15.16
CA GLN A 636 25.35 16.49 16.54
C GLN A 636 25.14 15.01 16.88
N LYS A 637 25.88 14.53 17.88
CA LYS A 637 25.75 13.18 18.43
C LYS A 637 25.09 13.28 19.82
N PRO A 638 23.95 12.62 20.05
CA PRO A 638 23.37 12.53 21.39
C PRO A 638 24.36 11.87 22.37
N GLN A 639 24.28 12.23 23.65
CA GLN A 639 24.99 11.51 24.70
C GLN A 639 24.17 10.26 25.05
N PHE A 640 24.74 9.09 24.79
CA PHE A 640 24.08 7.82 25.01
C PHE A 640 24.61 7.15 26.29
N GLU A 641 23.73 6.81 27.24
CA GLU A 641 24.11 6.06 28.45
C GLU A 641 23.96 4.54 28.28
N LEU A 642 22.95 4.10 27.52
CA LEU A 642 22.60 2.68 27.32
C LEU A 642 22.73 2.23 25.85
N ASP A 643 23.24 3.09 24.97
CA ASP A 643 23.28 2.85 23.53
C ASP A 643 24.69 3.13 22.97
N SER A 644 25.04 2.49 21.86
CA SER A 644 26.30 2.66 21.16
C SER A 644 26.11 2.64 19.66
N GLU A 645 27.05 3.23 18.92
CA GLU A 645 27.04 3.18 17.45
C GLU A 645 27.00 1.75 16.91
N GLN A 646 27.67 0.81 17.61
CA GLN A 646 27.67 -0.60 17.24
C GLN A 646 26.27 -1.21 17.28
N VAL A 647 25.53 -1.01 18.37
CA VAL A 647 24.17 -1.54 18.55
C VAL A 647 23.25 -0.99 17.46
N ARG A 648 23.28 0.33 17.23
CA ARG A 648 22.48 0.95 16.16
C ARG A 648 22.83 0.38 14.78
N TYR A 649 24.12 0.29 14.45
CA TYR A 649 24.59 -0.30 13.20
C TYR A 649 24.06 -1.72 13.01
N GLU A 650 24.24 -2.58 14.02
CA GLU A 650 23.79 -3.97 13.99
C GLU A 650 22.27 -4.06 13.78
N HIS A 651 21.48 -3.21 14.43
CA HIS A 651 20.03 -3.15 14.21
C HIS A 651 19.63 -2.65 12.80
N ARG A 652 20.34 -1.66 12.23
CA ARG A 652 20.02 -1.15 10.88
C ARG A 652 20.27 -2.20 9.79
N PHE A 653 21.28 -3.05 9.99
CA PHE A 653 21.69 -4.06 9.01
C PHE A 653 21.25 -5.48 9.39
N ALA A 654 20.54 -5.68 10.51
CA ALA A 654 20.10 -7.00 10.99
C ALA A 654 19.39 -7.86 9.93
N PRO A 655 18.49 -7.33 9.07
CA PRO A 655 17.84 -8.15 8.04
C PRO A 655 18.79 -8.74 6.99
N PHE A 656 20.04 -8.25 6.91
CA PHE A 656 21.03 -8.74 5.95
C PHE A 656 21.77 -9.98 6.45
N ASN A 657 21.62 -10.35 7.73
CA ASN A 657 22.28 -11.51 8.32
C ASN A 657 21.82 -12.84 7.72
N SER A 658 20.64 -12.89 7.09
CA SER A 658 20.16 -14.08 6.38
C SER A 658 20.83 -14.28 5.02
N VAL A 659 21.45 -13.24 4.45
CA VAL A 659 22.06 -13.25 3.12
C VAL A 659 23.55 -13.58 3.25
N VAL A 660 24.00 -14.66 2.58
CA VAL A 660 25.41 -15.07 2.60
C VAL A 660 26.24 -14.33 1.54
N THR A 661 25.63 -14.02 0.38
CA THR A 661 26.28 -13.34 -0.74
C THR A 661 25.48 -12.10 -1.12
N PRO A 662 26.02 -10.87 -0.94
CA PRO A 662 27.34 -10.58 -0.39
C PRO A 662 27.35 -10.79 1.15
N PRO A 663 28.51 -11.13 1.75
CA PRO A 663 28.58 -11.39 3.19
C PRO A 663 28.32 -10.11 3.99
N PRO A 664 27.50 -10.17 5.06
CA PRO A 664 27.16 -8.98 5.84
C PRO A 664 28.43 -8.35 6.44
N VAL A 665 28.55 -7.03 6.33
CA VAL A 665 29.68 -6.30 6.93
C VAL A 665 29.38 -6.04 8.40
N HIS A 666 30.09 -6.71 9.30
CA HIS A 666 29.98 -6.46 10.73
C HIS A 666 30.59 -5.11 11.12
N TYR A 667 30.15 -4.56 12.26
CA TYR A 667 30.55 -3.21 12.68
C TYR A 667 32.07 -3.03 12.78
N ILE A 668 32.80 -4.01 13.31
CA ILE A 668 34.28 -3.95 13.40
C ILE A 668 34.91 -3.81 12.00
N GLN A 669 34.46 -4.63 11.05
CA GLN A 669 34.94 -4.59 9.67
C GLN A 669 34.58 -3.25 8.99
N PHE A 670 33.40 -2.70 9.28
CA PHE A 670 33.04 -1.36 8.82
C PHE A 670 34.03 -0.30 9.33
N LYS A 671 34.38 -0.31 10.63
CA LYS A 671 35.36 0.64 11.18
C LYS A 671 36.74 0.48 10.54
N GLU A 672 37.20 -0.75 10.31
CA GLU A 672 38.47 -1.01 9.62
C GLU A 672 38.46 -0.51 8.17
N MET A 673 37.38 -0.79 7.43
CA MET A 673 37.25 -0.38 6.03
C MET A 673 37.05 1.14 5.86
N SER A 674 36.45 1.81 6.84
CA SER A 674 36.21 3.26 6.82
C SER A 674 37.31 4.07 7.51
N ASP A 675 38.31 3.44 8.14
CA ASP A 675 39.39 4.15 8.83
C ASP A 675 40.23 4.98 7.85
N LEU A 676 40.29 6.29 8.10
CA LEU A 676 41.06 7.24 7.30
C LEU A 676 42.56 7.20 7.65
N LYS A 677 42.96 6.65 8.80
CA LYS A 677 44.36 6.54 9.23
C LYS A 677 45.18 5.58 8.39
N LYS A 678 44.54 4.74 7.57
CA LYS A 678 45.23 3.84 6.62
C LYS A 678 45.91 4.58 5.47
N TYR A 679 45.59 5.85 5.24
CA TYR A 679 46.23 6.70 4.24
C TYR A 679 47.36 7.53 4.86
N ASN A 680 48.44 7.77 4.10
CA ASN A 680 49.58 8.54 4.57
C ASN A 680 49.91 9.71 3.61
N PRO A 681 49.68 10.98 4.01
CA PRO A 681 49.02 11.41 5.26
C PRO A 681 47.51 11.09 5.26
N PRO A 682 46.86 11.00 6.44
CA PRO A 682 45.40 10.83 6.52
C PRO A 682 44.67 12.03 5.89
N PRO A 683 43.61 11.82 5.10
CA PRO A 683 42.87 12.91 4.46
C PRO A 683 42.18 13.79 5.51
N GLY A 684 42.26 15.11 5.34
CA GLY A 684 41.55 16.08 6.16
C GLY A 684 40.09 16.30 5.72
N SER A 685 39.33 17.10 6.48
CA SER A 685 37.95 17.45 6.12
C SER A 685 37.87 18.15 4.76
N THR A 686 38.82 19.02 4.44
CA THR A 686 38.93 19.68 3.12
C THR A 686 39.10 18.68 1.97
N ASP A 687 39.94 17.64 2.13
CA ASP A 687 40.15 16.62 1.10
C ASP A 687 38.88 15.82 0.85
N LEU A 688 38.15 15.50 1.93
CA LEU A 688 36.89 14.77 1.86
C LEU A 688 35.77 15.60 1.21
N TYR A 689 35.67 16.90 1.50
CA TYR A 689 34.73 17.78 0.79
C TYR A 689 35.03 17.87 -0.71
N MET A 690 36.31 17.97 -1.08
CA MET A 690 36.72 17.95 -2.49
C MET A 690 36.42 16.60 -3.15
N ALA A 691 36.64 15.49 -2.44
CA ALA A 691 36.29 14.16 -2.93
C ALA A 691 34.77 13.99 -3.08
N ALA A 692 33.97 14.50 -2.14
CA ALA A 692 32.52 14.52 -2.22
C ALA A 692 32.04 15.30 -3.45
N SER A 693 32.60 16.49 -3.69
CA SER A 693 32.29 17.31 -4.86
C SER A 693 32.59 16.58 -6.18
N LYS A 694 33.72 15.84 -6.25
CA LYS A 694 34.06 15.01 -7.42
C LYS A 694 33.02 13.93 -7.68
N HIS A 695 32.52 13.26 -6.63
CA HIS A 695 31.47 12.25 -6.79
C HIS A 695 30.15 12.85 -7.26
N PHE A 696 29.70 13.96 -6.68
CA PHE A 696 28.49 14.64 -7.17
C PHE A 696 28.66 15.13 -8.62
N GLN A 697 29.86 15.60 -8.99
CA GLN A 697 30.17 15.97 -10.36
C GLN A 697 30.14 14.76 -11.30
N GLN A 698 30.64 13.60 -10.88
CA GLN A 698 30.57 12.37 -11.66
C GLN A 698 29.13 11.90 -11.85
N ALA A 699 28.31 11.92 -10.79
CA ALA A 699 26.88 11.63 -10.89
C ALA A 699 26.18 12.57 -11.89
N LYS A 700 26.45 13.88 -11.81
CA LYS A 700 25.94 14.88 -12.76
C LYS A 700 26.35 14.55 -14.20
N LEU A 701 27.63 14.27 -14.45
CA LEU A 701 28.13 13.97 -15.80
C LEU A 701 27.50 12.70 -16.38
N ILE A 702 27.31 11.67 -15.56
CA ILE A 702 26.64 10.43 -15.99
C ILE A 702 25.19 10.75 -16.40
N LEU A 703 24.46 11.48 -15.56
CA LEU A 703 23.04 11.75 -15.72
C LEU A 703 22.73 12.77 -16.84
N GLU A 704 23.58 13.77 -17.07
CA GLU A 704 23.40 14.72 -18.19
C GLU A 704 23.59 14.08 -19.56
N ASN A 705 24.25 12.92 -19.63
CA ASN A 705 24.43 12.14 -20.85
C ASN A 705 23.29 11.12 -21.10
N VAL A 706 22.30 11.02 -20.22
CA VAL A 706 21.15 10.13 -20.40
C VAL A 706 20.22 10.72 -21.48
N PRO A 707 19.96 10.00 -22.59
CA PRO A 707 19.01 10.46 -23.60
C PRO A 707 17.59 10.41 -23.03
N SER A 708 16.83 11.50 -23.17
CA SER A 708 15.47 11.64 -22.64
C SER A 708 15.38 11.36 -21.13
N PRO A 709 15.89 12.28 -20.28
CA PRO A 709 15.95 12.07 -18.84
C PRO A 709 14.55 11.90 -18.25
N ASP A 710 14.34 10.80 -17.52
CA ASP A 710 13.11 10.56 -16.78
C ASP A 710 13.01 11.47 -15.53
N PRO A 711 11.84 11.57 -14.87
CA PRO A 711 11.66 12.44 -13.73
C PRO A 711 12.65 12.18 -12.58
N GLU A 712 13.12 10.94 -12.44
CA GLU A 712 14.08 10.55 -11.42
C GLU A 712 15.47 11.14 -11.71
N VAL A 713 15.96 11.04 -12.95
CA VAL A 713 17.20 11.70 -13.39
C VAL A 713 17.15 13.20 -13.08
N ILE A 714 16.01 13.85 -13.34
CA ILE A 714 15.83 15.28 -13.08
C ILE A 714 15.90 15.59 -11.58
N ARG A 715 15.27 14.78 -10.71
CA ARG A 715 15.32 14.96 -9.25
C ARG A 715 16.73 14.82 -8.71
N ILE A 716 17.48 13.80 -9.15
CA ILE A 716 18.87 13.61 -8.70
C ILE A 716 19.75 14.78 -9.15
N LEU A 717 19.58 15.28 -10.38
CA LEU A 717 20.32 16.46 -10.87
C LEU A 717 20.00 17.72 -10.07
N LYS A 718 18.76 17.90 -9.60
CA LYS A 718 18.36 19.01 -8.72
C LYS A 718 19.08 18.98 -7.37
N VAL A 719 19.49 17.81 -6.89
CA VAL A 719 20.26 17.65 -5.64
C VAL A 719 21.77 17.72 -5.87
N ALA A 720 22.27 17.03 -6.90
CA ALA A 720 23.69 16.97 -7.20
C ALA A 720 24.30 18.35 -7.46
N LYS A 721 23.60 19.21 -8.23
CA LYS A 721 24.11 20.54 -8.63
C LYS A 721 24.36 21.47 -7.42
N PRO A 722 23.40 21.69 -6.51
CA PRO A 722 23.66 22.42 -5.26
C PRO A 722 24.76 21.78 -4.41
N ASN A 723 24.74 20.45 -4.23
CA ASN A 723 25.71 19.77 -3.36
C ASN A 723 27.16 19.88 -3.89
N ILE A 724 27.37 19.97 -5.21
CA ILE A 724 28.69 20.30 -5.80
C ILE A 724 29.19 21.66 -5.30
N VAL A 725 28.32 22.67 -5.33
CA VAL A 725 28.67 24.05 -4.93
C VAL A 725 28.95 24.10 -3.43
N VAL A 726 28.06 23.53 -2.63
CA VAL A 726 28.13 23.53 -1.17
C VAL A 726 29.40 22.84 -0.67
N THR A 727 29.72 21.66 -1.20
CA THR A 727 30.95 20.94 -0.83
C THR A 727 32.22 21.68 -1.26
N LYS A 728 32.24 22.38 -2.41
CA LYS A 728 33.37 23.25 -2.79
C LYS A 728 33.54 24.44 -1.86
N LEU A 729 32.44 25.06 -1.43
CA LEU A 729 32.48 26.16 -0.47
C LEU A 729 33.04 25.70 0.89
N LEU A 730 32.59 24.54 1.39
CA LEU A 730 33.12 23.94 2.62
C LEU A 730 34.60 23.59 2.51
N ALA A 731 35.03 23.02 1.37
CA ALA A 731 36.44 22.77 1.09
C ALA A 731 37.27 24.07 1.12
N GLY A 732 36.72 25.17 0.61
CA GLY A 732 37.33 26.50 0.66
C GLY A 732 37.30 27.18 2.04
N GLY A 733 36.81 26.52 3.08
CA GLY A 733 36.74 27.04 4.45
C GLY A 733 35.53 27.93 4.75
N HIS A 734 34.55 27.99 3.85
CA HIS A 734 33.34 28.79 4.08
C HIS A 734 32.59 28.31 5.33
N LYS A 735 32.36 29.23 6.28
CA LYS A 735 31.68 28.95 7.56
C LYS A 735 32.33 27.80 8.34
N LYS A 736 33.64 27.59 8.22
CA LYS A 736 34.34 26.53 8.96
C LYS A 736 34.22 26.71 10.48
N ASP A 737 34.40 27.94 10.97
CA ASP A 737 34.34 28.27 12.40
C ASP A 737 32.92 28.60 12.89
N ALA A 738 31.92 28.55 12.01
CA ALA A 738 30.54 28.81 12.39
C ALA A 738 29.96 27.61 13.15
N LYS A 739 29.34 27.89 14.31
CA LYS A 739 28.64 26.87 15.13
C LYS A 739 27.29 26.44 14.55
N VAL A 740 26.87 27.00 13.43
CA VAL A 740 25.59 26.70 12.80
C VAL A 740 25.67 25.33 12.14
N LEU A 741 24.73 24.45 12.50
CA LEU A 741 24.65 23.11 11.95
C LEU A 741 24.08 23.13 10.52
N PRO A 742 24.52 22.21 9.64
CA PRO A 742 23.95 22.07 8.31
C PRO A 742 22.51 21.54 8.38
N GLU A 743 21.65 22.03 7.48
CA GLU A 743 20.30 21.49 7.28
C GLU A 743 20.31 20.55 6.07
N PHE A 744 19.58 19.43 6.18
CA PHE A 744 19.44 18.44 5.11
C PHE A 744 18.01 18.46 4.58
N ASP A 745 17.83 19.03 3.38
CA ASP A 745 16.53 19.21 2.77
C ASP A 745 16.22 18.09 1.76
N PHE A 746 15.30 17.19 2.14
CA PHE A 746 14.84 16.07 1.31
C PHE A 746 13.68 16.41 0.36
N SER A 747 13.22 17.67 0.31
CA SER A 747 12.07 18.07 -0.52
C SER A 747 12.28 17.84 -2.02
N ALA A 748 13.53 17.92 -2.50
CA ALA A 748 13.87 17.67 -3.90
C ALA A 748 13.98 16.17 -4.24
N HIS A 749 14.36 15.33 -3.27
CA HIS A 749 14.57 13.89 -3.45
C HIS A 749 14.52 13.15 -2.11
N LYS A 750 13.68 12.11 -2.04
CA LYS A 750 13.41 11.31 -0.83
C LYS A 750 14.60 10.59 -0.20
N TYR A 751 15.64 10.28 -0.98
CA TYR A 751 16.83 9.57 -0.47
C TYR A 751 18.07 10.46 -0.35
N PHE A 752 18.09 11.64 -0.97
CA PHE A 752 19.29 12.47 -1.09
C PHE A 752 18.93 13.92 -0.76
N PRO A 753 19.47 14.47 0.33
CA PRO A 753 19.16 15.83 0.72
C PRO A 753 20.03 16.84 -0.04
N VAL A 754 19.48 18.03 -0.25
CA VAL A 754 20.28 19.23 -0.52
C VAL A 754 20.88 19.69 0.81
N VAL A 755 22.21 19.77 0.87
CA VAL A 755 22.91 20.25 2.06
C VAL A 755 22.87 21.77 2.05
N LYS A 756 22.28 22.38 3.08
CA LYS A 756 22.22 23.85 3.25
C LYS A 756 23.11 24.27 4.41
N ILE A 757 23.84 25.37 4.21
CA ILE A 757 24.69 25.96 5.25
C ILE A 757 24.09 27.32 5.61
N ILE A 758 23.34 27.36 6.71
CA ILE A 758 22.61 28.54 7.22
C ILE A 758 23.58 29.62 7.70
#